data_AF-A0A0F8BN83-F1
#
_entry.id   AF-A0A0F8BN83-F1
#
_cell.length_a   1.000
_cell.length_b   1.000
_cell.length_c   1.000
_cell.angle_alpha   90.00
_cell.angle_beta   90.00
_cell.angle_gamma   90.00
#
_symmetry.space_group_name_H-M   'P 1'
#
loop_
_entity.id
_entity.type
_entity.pdbx_description
1 polymer ?
#
loop_
_entity_poly.entity_id
_entity_poly.type
_entity_poly.pdbx_seq_one_letter_code
_entity_poly.pdbx_strand_id
1 'polypeptide(L)'
;MPQLSGLEVAKHNTADSCWVVIHGKAYDVTDFLPDHPGGKKIILKYAGRDASEEFDPVHPPDTLDRYLPKEKHLGPVDMATVDSSSLLSDAEVAQEKARQVAIAAQPPLSQCYNLLDFEAVASRVMKRGGWAYYSSAADDEITMRENHAAFHRIWFRPKILVDVAKVDISTSMLGSSVKMPFYVTATALGKLGHPEVDAASSVPGSNGQAQIQWLQLYVNTNKEITRRIVQHAEKRGCKGLFITVDAPQLGRREKDMRSKFTDPGAKVQADEGMESDTSQGAARAISSFIDPALSWKDIPWFQSITKMPIIIKGVQRVEDVILAYEAGLHGVVLSNHGGRQLEFSRSAIEILAETMPVLRQRGIFGGRDRNGRMFEVFIDGGVRRGTDIIKALCLGATGVGIGRPFLYAMSAYGQPGVEKAMALLRDELEMNMRLIGANTIDQLTTDMVDLEPFPTSDELLFVICLRPLLLSMGPSLEAKIVVLGAQGVGKTSLLTRYCKGVFNPDQTTSTVGANFLTKRVVDTDSDTVVRLQLWDTGEGTFVLFSGQERFRSISRLYYRGADACILCYSITDAQSFVDMGLWLTELRRNLPEDVILHVVGTKADLVARDPLAREVPFERCIAYVAENLNPGQASTPPPSAAGPSYSTSSQSQAQNHMGGLWISASAAPSAEPRSPSSKRSSGFWGQEAGWDACHEVSAETGEGVEEVFRVVARKLVGRNHKMRRALLTATAAPGMPGYESGMDGCYFDGGGLGSGGLSSGLGGGAGGTSSIGHYHGSGTSRVSRASVMVEVSVSGATEEAGFHR
;
A
#
# COMPACT_ATOMS: atom_id res chain seq x y z
N MET A 1 -50.82 -20.56 15.97
CA MET A 1 -51.40 -19.36 15.33
C MET A 1 -51.70 -19.73 13.88
N PRO A 2 -52.77 -19.16 13.28
CA PRO A 2 -53.02 -19.35 11.84
C PRO A 2 -51.83 -18.85 11.02
N GLN A 3 -51.59 -19.47 9.87
CA GLN A 3 -50.50 -19.09 8.96
C GLN A 3 -50.85 -17.77 8.27
N LEU A 4 -49.96 -16.78 8.36
CA LEU A 4 -50.14 -15.46 7.76
C LEU A 4 -49.84 -15.51 6.26
N SER A 5 -50.52 -14.70 5.47
CA SER A 5 -50.19 -14.54 4.05
C SER A 5 -49.13 -13.46 3.84
N GLY A 6 -48.30 -13.58 2.81
CA GLY A 6 -47.35 -12.54 2.40
C GLY A 6 -48.04 -11.22 2.04
N LEU A 7 -49.25 -11.28 1.49
CA LEU A 7 -50.10 -10.10 1.23
C LEU A 7 -50.54 -9.39 2.50
N GLU A 8 -50.76 -10.13 3.59
CA GLU A 8 -51.11 -9.57 4.89
C GLU A 8 -49.90 -8.90 5.53
N VAL A 9 -48.73 -9.56 5.50
CA VAL A 9 -47.48 -8.97 5.97
C VAL A 9 -47.13 -7.69 5.18
N ALA A 10 -47.35 -7.69 3.86
CA ALA A 10 -47.07 -6.56 2.98
C ALA A 10 -47.85 -5.28 3.31
N LYS A 11 -48.96 -5.36 4.06
CA LYS A 11 -49.71 -4.18 4.53
C LYS A 11 -48.95 -3.38 5.59
N HIS A 12 -48.00 -4.01 6.27
CA HIS A 12 -47.25 -3.44 7.38
C HIS A 12 -45.85 -3.01 6.90
N ASN A 13 -45.83 -2.02 6.00
CA ASN A 13 -44.64 -1.56 5.28
C ASN A 13 -44.22 -0.10 5.60
N THR A 14 -44.67 0.46 6.72
CA THR A 14 -44.41 1.87 7.09
C THR A 14 -43.75 1.99 8.47
N ALA A 15 -43.25 3.18 8.84
CA ALA A 15 -42.63 3.39 10.15
C ALA A 15 -43.61 3.24 11.33
N ASP A 16 -44.89 3.53 11.11
CA ASP A 16 -45.93 3.40 12.13
C ASP A 16 -46.55 1.99 12.16
N SER A 17 -46.22 1.14 11.18
CA SER A 17 -46.63 -0.26 11.12
C SER A 17 -45.66 -1.07 10.25
N CYS A 18 -44.71 -1.75 10.89
CA CYS A 18 -43.58 -2.42 10.25
C CYS A 18 -43.48 -3.88 10.67
N TRP A 19 -43.83 -4.80 9.78
CA TRP A 19 -43.60 -6.24 9.96
C TRP A 19 -42.51 -6.71 9.02
N VAL A 20 -41.74 -7.72 9.42
CA VAL A 20 -40.72 -8.36 8.59
C VAL A 20 -40.85 -9.87 8.66
N VAL A 21 -40.57 -10.56 7.56
CA VAL A 21 -40.46 -12.02 7.53
C VAL A 21 -39.00 -12.41 7.69
N ILE A 22 -38.71 -13.28 8.66
CA ILE A 22 -37.38 -13.86 8.88
C ILE A 22 -37.56 -15.36 9.08
N HIS A 23 -36.86 -16.18 8.28
CA HIS A 23 -36.96 -17.64 8.28
C HIS A 23 -38.40 -18.17 8.19
N GLY A 24 -39.23 -17.54 7.35
CA GLY A 24 -40.63 -17.94 7.15
C GLY A 24 -41.57 -17.63 8.31
N LYS A 25 -41.17 -16.75 9.24
CA LYS A 25 -42.02 -16.25 10.34
C LYS A 25 -42.11 -14.72 10.28
N ALA A 26 -43.29 -14.18 10.55
CA ALA A 26 -43.52 -12.74 10.63
C ALA A 26 -43.26 -12.22 12.05
N TYR A 27 -42.63 -11.05 12.11
CA TYR A 27 -42.28 -10.36 13.34
C TYR A 27 -42.75 -8.90 13.26
N ASP A 28 -43.45 -8.43 14.30
CA ASP A 28 -43.77 -7.01 14.45
C ASP A 28 -42.59 -6.29 15.09
N VAL A 29 -41.90 -5.47 14.30
CA VAL A 29 -40.72 -4.72 14.72
C VAL A 29 -40.99 -3.22 14.84
N THR A 30 -42.25 -2.79 14.75
CA THR A 30 -42.68 -1.38 14.75
C THR A 30 -42.09 -0.61 15.94
N ASP A 31 -42.33 -1.10 17.16
CA ASP A 31 -41.85 -0.44 18.39
C ASP A 31 -40.33 -0.57 18.57
N PHE A 32 -39.69 -1.51 17.87
CA PHE A 32 -38.26 -1.77 17.96
C PHE A 32 -37.43 -0.94 16.95
N LEU A 33 -38.07 -0.37 15.93
CA LEU A 33 -37.41 0.50 14.94
C LEU A 33 -36.47 1.56 15.54
N PRO A 34 -36.87 2.38 16.53
CA PRO A 34 -35.99 3.41 17.10
C PRO A 34 -34.82 2.84 17.90
N ASP A 35 -34.98 1.63 18.45
CA ASP A 35 -34.00 0.98 19.32
C ASP A 35 -33.02 0.08 18.55
N HIS A 36 -33.22 -0.11 17.24
CA HIS A 36 -32.36 -0.95 16.42
C HIS A 36 -30.93 -0.36 16.29
N PRO A 37 -29.87 -1.08 16.71
CA PRO A 37 -28.49 -0.58 16.67
C PRO A 37 -27.97 -0.23 15.27
N GLY A 38 -28.47 -0.90 14.24
CA GLY A 38 -28.17 -0.60 12.83
C GLY A 38 -28.95 0.59 12.26
N GLY A 39 -29.82 1.21 13.07
CA GLY A 39 -30.74 2.29 12.71
C GLY A 39 -32.05 1.80 12.08
N LYS A 40 -33.13 2.57 12.24
CA LYS A 40 -34.47 2.23 11.70
C LYS A 40 -34.53 2.05 10.19
N LYS A 41 -33.67 2.75 9.43
CA LYS A 41 -33.72 2.81 7.96
C LYS A 41 -33.49 1.44 7.31
N ILE A 42 -32.67 0.56 7.90
CA ILE A 42 -32.37 -0.75 7.29
C ILE A 42 -33.54 -1.73 7.46
N ILE A 43 -34.28 -1.65 8.57
CA ILE A 43 -35.47 -2.47 8.78
C ILE A 43 -36.59 -2.00 7.86
N LEU A 44 -36.78 -0.68 7.74
CA LEU A 44 -37.81 -0.10 6.86
C LEU A 44 -37.62 -0.47 5.38
N LYS A 45 -36.39 -0.74 4.93
CA LYS A 45 -36.11 -1.24 3.58
C LYS A 45 -36.82 -2.57 3.28
N TYR A 46 -37.03 -3.39 4.31
CA TYR A 46 -37.67 -4.71 4.21
C TYR A 46 -39.04 -4.75 4.90
N ALA A 47 -39.62 -3.59 5.23
CA ALA A 47 -40.94 -3.54 5.85
C ALA A 47 -42.00 -4.15 4.92
N GLY A 48 -42.79 -5.08 5.48
CA GLY A 48 -43.77 -5.89 4.80
C GLY A 48 -43.19 -7.02 3.94
N ARG A 49 -41.90 -7.36 4.06
CA ARG A 49 -41.18 -8.27 3.15
C ARG A 49 -40.31 -9.28 3.89
N ASP A 50 -39.75 -10.23 3.13
CA ASP A 50 -38.73 -11.15 3.64
C ASP A 50 -37.36 -10.48 3.71
N ALA A 51 -36.78 -10.51 4.90
CA ALA A 51 -35.50 -9.93 5.25
C ALA A 51 -34.45 -11.00 5.63
N SER A 52 -34.77 -12.29 5.51
CA SER A 52 -33.92 -13.39 5.98
C SER A 52 -32.48 -13.29 5.45
N GLU A 53 -32.32 -13.03 4.14
CA GLU A 53 -31.00 -12.95 3.51
C GLU A 53 -30.11 -11.82 4.06
N GLU A 54 -30.70 -10.69 4.49
CA GLU A 54 -29.94 -9.59 5.09
C GLU A 54 -29.80 -9.72 6.61
N PHE A 55 -30.70 -10.47 7.24
CA PHE A 55 -30.69 -10.69 8.68
C PHE A 55 -29.55 -11.63 9.09
N ASP A 56 -29.41 -12.76 8.39
CA ASP A 56 -28.52 -13.87 8.75
C ASP A 56 -27.03 -13.52 8.84
N PRO A 57 -26.46 -12.67 7.95
CA PRO A 57 -25.03 -12.37 8.00
C PRO A 57 -24.62 -11.52 9.21
N VAL A 58 -25.59 -10.80 9.82
CA VAL A 58 -25.34 -9.80 10.86
C VAL A 58 -25.79 -10.29 12.23
N HIS A 59 -26.83 -11.11 12.31
CA HIS A 59 -27.48 -11.49 13.56
C HIS A 59 -27.23 -12.96 13.92
N PRO A 60 -26.93 -13.27 15.20
CA PRO A 60 -27.00 -14.63 15.72
C PRO A 60 -28.39 -15.26 15.54
N PRO A 61 -28.51 -16.59 15.37
CA PRO A 61 -29.80 -17.25 15.11
C PRO A 61 -30.88 -17.03 16.17
N ASP A 62 -30.49 -16.75 17.42
CA ASP A 62 -31.40 -16.57 18.56
C ASP A 62 -31.67 -15.11 18.92
N THR A 63 -31.24 -14.17 18.06
CA THR A 63 -31.41 -12.73 18.26
C THR A 63 -32.86 -12.35 18.51
N LEU A 64 -33.79 -12.88 17.71
CA LEU A 64 -35.22 -12.56 17.82
C LEU A 64 -35.84 -13.15 19.09
N ASP A 65 -35.37 -14.32 19.52
CA ASP A 65 -35.85 -14.97 20.75
C ASP A 65 -35.36 -14.25 22.02
N ARG A 66 -34.18 -13.64 21.95
CA ARG A 66 -33.57 -12.91 23.08
C ARG A 66 -34.06 -11.48 23.23
N TYR A 67 -34.27 -10.78 22.12
CA TYR A 67 -34.45 -9.32 22.12
C TYR A 67 -35.83 -8.85 21.71
N LEU A 68 -36.59 -9.67 20.99
CA LEU A 68 -37.94 -9.31 20.61
C LEU A 68 -38.94 -10.01 21.55
N PRO A 69 -39.83 -9.27 22.23
CA PRO A 69 -40.83 -9.85 23.12
C PRO A 69 -41.69 -10.89 22.39
N LYS A 70 -42.11 -11.96 23.10
CA LYS A 70 -42.87 -13.07 22.47
C LYS A 70 -44.18 -12.61 21.85
N GLU A 71 -44.78 -11.53 22.34
CA GLU A 71 -46.02 -10.97 21.79
C GLU A 71 -45.84 -10.40 20.37
N LYS A 72 -44.60 -10.12 19.97
CA LYS A 72 -44.23 -9.59 18.65
C LYS A 72 -43.88 -10.69 17.63
N HIS A 73 -43.90 -11.96 18.04
CA HIS A 73 -43.71 -13.11 17.16
C HIS A 73 -45.07 -13.53 16.60
N LEU A 74 -45.42 -13.00 15.42
CA LEU A 74 -46.78 -13.11 14.84
C LEU A 74 -47.09 -14.50 14.28
N GLY A 75 -46.05 -15.28 13.94
CA GLY A 75 -46.18 -16.68 13.54
C GLY A 75 -45.71 -16.99 12.12
N PRO A 76 -45.93 -18.22 11.64
CA PRO A 76 -45.46 -18.67 10.33
C PRO A 76 -46.18 -17.95 9.18
N VAL A 77 -45.45 -17.74 8.08
CA VAL A 77 -45.94 -17.10 6.84
C VAL A 77 -45.98 -18.12 5.72
N ASP A 78 -46.98 -18.03 4.85
CA ASP A 78 -47.00 -18.76 3.57
C ASP A 78 -46.04 -18.09 2.57
N MET A 79 -44.83 -18.63 2.47
CA MET A 79 -43.76 -18.11 1.60
C MET A 79 -44.11 -18.14 0.11
N ALA A 80 -45.09 -18.94 -0.34
CA ALA A 80 -45.54 -18.92 -1.73
C ALA A 80 -46.28 -17.62 -2.11
N THR A 81 -46.76 -16.88 -1.09
CA THR A 81 -47.50 -15.62 -1.26
C THR A 81 -46.67 -14.38 -0.96
N VAL A 82 -45.41 -14.56 -0.57
CA VAL A 82 -44.45 -13.47 -0.34
C VAL A 82 -43.86 -13.07 -1.69
N ASP A 83 -44.08 -11.82 -2.09
CA ASP A 83 -43.49 -11.29 -3.33
C ASP A 83 -41.97 -11.19 -3.19
N SER A 84 -41.27 -12.19 -3.71
CA SER A 84 -39.81 -12.24 -3.77
C SER A 84 -39.23 -11.49 -4.98
N SER A 85 -40.08 -10.96 -5.88
CA SER A 85 -39.70 -10.60 -7.24
C SER A 85 -39.42 -9.12 -7.49
N SER A 86 -39.71 -8.21 -6.56
CA SER A 86 -39.89 -6.78 -6.91
C SER A 86 -38.80 -5.79 -6.47
N LEU A 87 -37.53 -6.21 -6.30
CA LEU A 87 -36.44 -5.27 -5.97
C LEU A 87 -35.17 -5.32 -6.81
N LEU A 88 -34.87 -6.42 -7.50
CA LEU A 88 -33.63 -6.50 -8.26
C LEU A 88 -33.82 -5.80 -9.60
N SER A 89 -33.07 -4.74 -9.82
CA SER A 89 -32.91 -4.13 -11.14
C SER A 89 -32.41 -5.16 -12.15
N ASP A 90 -32.69 -4.95 -13.44
CA ASP A 90 -32.18 -5.82 -14.52
C ASP A 90 -30.65 -6.01 -14.43
N ALA A 91 -29.93 -4.99 -13.95
CA ALA A 91 -28.50 -5.03 -13.72
C ALA A 91 -28.11 -6.01 -12.58
N GLU A 92 -28.88 -6.07 -11.50
CA GLU A 92 -28.65 -7.00 -10.39
C GLU A 92 -28.99 -8.43 -10.78
N VAL A 93 -30.07 -8.63 -11.55
CA VAL A 93 -30.42 -9.95 -12.11
C VAL A 93 -29.32 -10.44 -13.06
N ALA A 94 -28.82 -9.57 -13.94
CA ALA A 94 -27.70 -9.89 -14.82
C ALA A 94 -26.42 -10.21 -14.03
N GLN A 95 -26.13 -9.45 -12.97
CA GLN A 95 -24.99 -9.67 -12.10
C GLN A 95 -25.07 -11.00 -11.35
N GLU A 96 -26.23 -11.32 -10.78
CA GLU A 96 -26.46 -12.59 -10.08
C GLU A 96 -26.33 -13.76 -11.05
N LYS A 97 -26.89 -13.65 -12.27
CA LYS A 97 -26.72 -14.66 -13.31
C LYS A 97 -25.24 -14.87 -13.68
N ALA A 98 -24.48 -13.78 -13.84
CA ALA A 98 -23.04 -13.88 -14.10
C ALA A 98 -22.27 -14.55 -12.94
N ARG A 99 -22.67 -14.26 -11.69
CA ARG A 99 -22.11 -14.89 -10.49
C ARG A 99 -22.40 -16.39 -10.44
N GLN A 100 -23.62 -16.81 -10.74
CA GLN A 100 -23.99 -18.23 -10.81
C GLN A 100 -23.22 -18.99 -11.89
N VAL A 101 -23.01 -18.35 -13.06
CA VAL A 101 -22.13 -18.90 -14.10
C VAL A 101 -20.68 -19.01 -13.59
N ALA A 102 -20.19 -18.00 -12.86
CA ALA A 102 -18.84 -18.05 -12.27
C ALA A 102 -18.70 -19.13 -11.20
N ILE A 103 -19.73 -19.38 -10.38
CA ILE A 103 -19.78 -20.49 -9.42
C ILE A 103 -19.69 -21.83 -10.16
N ALA A 104 -20.53 -22.04 -11.17
CA ALA A 104 -20.52 -23.26 -11.96
C ALA A 104 -19.19 -23.49 -12.71
N ALA A 105 -18.48 -22.42 -13.04
CA ALA A 105 -17.18 -22.43 -13.72
C ALA A 105 -15.98 -22.29 -12.75
N GLN A 106 -16.17 -22.47 -11.45
CA GLN A 106 -15.06 -22.41 -10.49
C GLN A 106 -13.99 -23.47 -10.83
N PRO A 107 -12.70 -23.09 -10.82
CA PRO A 107 -11.65 -24.07 -11.07
C PRO A 107 -11.63 -25.10 -9.93
N PRO A 108 -11.26 -26.36 -10.21
CA PRO A 108 -11.06 -27.37 -9.18
C PRO A 108 -10.06 -26.89 -8.14
N LEU A 109 -10.30 -27.23 -6.86
CA LEU A 109 -9.43 -26.82 -5.74
C LEU A 109 -7.96 -27.25 -5.91
N SER A 110 -7.71 -28.31 -6.68
CA SER A 110 -6.36 -28.78 -7.05
C SER A 110 -5.59 -27.81 -7.95
N GLN A 111 -6.28 -26.89 -8.63
CA GLN A 111 -5.70 -25.84 -9.48
C GLN A 111 -5.48 -24.51 -8.73
N CYS A 112 -5.81 -24.45 -7.44
CA CYS A 112 -5.35 -23.38 -6.56
C CYS A 112 -3.92 -23.69 -6.09
N TYR A 113 -2.95 -22.91 -6.59
CA TYR A 113 -1.53 -23.09 -6.33
C TYR A 113 -1.00 -22.13 -5.26
N ASN A 114 -1.72 -21.05 -4.98
CA ASN A 114 -1.34 -20.06 -3.96
C ASN A 114 -2.54 -19.29 -3.41
N LEU A 115 -2.30 -18.47 -2.38
CA LEU A 115 -3.37 -17.73 -1.71
C LEU A 115 -4.07 -16.67 -2.58
N LEU A 116 -3.40 -16.15 -3.62
CA LEU A 116 -3.98 -15.15 -4.53
C LEU A 116 -5.01 -15.78 -5.47
N ASP A 117 -4.93 -17.09 -5.72
CA ASP A 117 -5.90 -17.80 -6.56
C ASP A 117 -7.28 -17.79 -5.88
N PHE A 118 -7.33 -17.95 -4.56
CA PHE A 118 -8.57 -17.82 -3.79
C PHE A 118 -9.16 -16.42 -3.86
N GLU A 119 -8.31 -15.38 -3.81
CA GLU A 119 -8.75 -13.99 -3.98
C GLU A 119 -9.36 -13.76 -5.36
N ALA A 120 -8.71 -14.26 -6.41
CA ALA A 120 -9.19 -14.17 -7.78
C ALA A 120 -10.54 -14.89 -7.97
N VAL A 121 -10.71 -16.08 -7.41
CA VAL A 121 -11.97 -16.83 -7.47
C VAL A 121 -13.06 -16.13 -6.65
N ALA A 122 -12.76 -15.77 -5.39
CA ALA A 122 -13.69 -15.10 -4.48
C ALA A 122 -14.26 -13.81 -5.08
N SER A 123 -13.43 -13.03 -5.77
CA SER A 123 -13.85 -11.78 -6.44
C SER A 123 -14.98 -11.96 -7.47
N ARG A 124 -15.15 -13.18 -8.01
CA ARG A 124 -16.15 -13.51 -9.04
C ARG A 124 -17.38 -14.19 -8.49
N VAL A 125 -17.24 -14.94 -7.39
CA VAL A 125 -18.32 -15.80 -6.85
C VAL A 125 -19.04 -15.19 -5.65
N MET A 126 -18.42 -14.22 -4.97
CA MET A 126 -19.04 -13.51 -3.86
C MET A 126 -20.09 -12.50 -4.35
N LYS A 127 -21.12 -12.25 -3.52
CA LYS A 127 -22.02 -11.12 -3.71
C LYS A 127 -21.23 -9.80 -3.63
N ARG A 128 -21.59 -8.80 -4.43
CA ARG A 128 -20.87 -7.51 -4.53
C ARG A 128 -20.68 -6.82 -3.17
N GLY A 129 -21.70 -6.83 -2.32
CA GLY A 129 -21.63 -6.26 -0.97
C GLY A 129 -20.61 -6.97 -0.08
N GLY A 130 -20.63 -8.31 -0.06
CA GLY A 130 -19.66 -9.11 0.69
C GLY A 130 -18.23 -8.92 0.19
N TRP A 131 -18.03 -8.94 -1.14
CA TRP A 131 -16.73 -8.65 -1.74
C TRP A 131 -16.23 -7.25 -1.39
N ALA A 132 -17.07 -6.22 -1.50
CA ALA A 132 -16.72 -4.85 -1.13
C ALA A 132 -16.35 -4.76 0.36
N TYR A 133 -17.06 -5.46 1.25
CA TYR A 133 -16.75 -5.50 2.67
C TYR A 133 -15.38 -6.14 2.97
N TYR A 134 -15.06 -7.30 2.37
CA TYR A 134 -13.79 -8.00 2.61
C TYR A 134 -12.59 -7.35 1.93
N SER A 135 -12.74 -6.94 0.67
CA SER A 135 -11.66 -6.36 -0.14
C SER A 135 -11.37 -4.89 0.17
N SER A 136 -12.27 -4.19 0.86
CA SER A 136 -12.05 -2.78 1.20
C SER A 136 -11.00 -2.55 2.28
N ALA A 137 -10.39 -1.37 2.19
CA ALA A 137 -9.58 -0.72 3.22
C ALA A 137 -10.02 0.73 3.41
N ALA A 138 -9.36 1.43 4.34
CA ALA A 138 -9.63 2.84 4.58
C ALA A 138 -9.14 3.71 3.42
N ASP A 139 -9.91 4.76 3.13
CA ASP A 139 -9.58 5.86 2.21
C ASP A 139 -9.03 5.36 0.86
N ASP A 140 -7.80 5.73 0.45
CA ASP A 140 -7.23 5.36 -0.85
C ASP A 140 -6.59 3.96 -0.87
N GLU A 141 -6.77 3.20 0.22
CA GLU A 141 -6.25 1.84 0.40
C GLU A 141 -4.71 1.73 0.35
N ILE A 142 -4.00 2.83 0.62
CA ILE A 142 -2.53 2.89 0.56
C ILE A 142 -1.90 1.93 1.56
N THR A 143 -2.25 2.03 2.84
CA THR A 143 -1.74 1.16 3.90
C THR A 143 -2.02 -0.32 3.62
N MET A 144 -3.16 -0.65 3.00
CA MET A 144 -3.50 -2.04 2.68
C MET A 144 -2.51 -2.65 1.69
N ARG A 145 -2.15 -1.91 0.64
CA ARG A 145 -1.17 -2.33 -0.36
C ARG A 145 0.24 -2.31 0.22
N GLU A 146 0.55 -1.27 1.00
CA GLU A 146 1.84 -1.08 1.66
C GLU A 146 2.17 -2.23 2.62
N ASN A 147 1.18 -2.73 3.37
CA ASN A 147 1.34 -3.90 4.24
C ASN A 147 1.97 -5.10 3.51
N HIS A 148 1.59 -5.34 2.25
CA HIS A 148 2.17 -6.41 1.45
C HIS A 148 3.47 -5.96 0.78
N ALA A 149 3.50 -4.78 0.17
CA ALA A 149 4.66 -4.26 -0.56
C ALA A 149 5.93 -4.18 0.31
N ALA A 150 5.79 -3.89 1.60
CA ALA A 150 6.92 -3.83 2.54
C ALA A 150 7.70 -5.13 2.66
N PHE A 151 7.05 -6.30 2.54
CA PHE A 151 7.77 -7.58 2.54
C PHE A 151 8.74 -7.69 1.38
N HIS A 152 8.51 -6.99 0.26
CA HIS A 152 9.40 -7.00 -0.90
C HIS A 152 10.66 -6.12 -0.70
N ARG A 153 10.74 -5.35 0.38
CA ARG A 153 11.95 -4.61 0.75
C ARG A 153 12.96 -5.46 1.53
N ILE A 154 12.54 -6.65 1.97
CA ILE A 154 13.35 -7.58 2.76
C ILE A 154 13.79 -8.73 1.86
N TRP A 155 15.10 -8.97 1.78
CA TRP A 155 15.69 -10.08 1.03
C TRP A 155 16.18 -11.19 1.96
N PHE A 156 16.43 -12.38 1.43
CA PHE A 156 17.00 -13.50 2.21
C PHE A 156 18.50 -13.62 1.99
N ARG A 157 19.19 -14.08 3.03
CA ARG A 157 20.61 -14.44 3.04
C ARG A 157 20.72 -15.95 3.35
N PRO A 158 20.39 -16.83 2.38
CA PRO A 158 20.29 -18.26 2.63
C PRO A 158 21.63 -18.90 3.01
N LYS A 159 21.61 -19.83 3.95
CA LYS A 159 22.77 -20.65 4.31
C LYS A 159 22.83 -21.88 3.40
N ILE A 160 23.95 -22.05 2.71
CA ILE A 160 24.21 -23.21 1.84
C ILE A 160 24.96 -24.31 2.58
N LEU A 161 24.94 -25.55 2.07
CA LEU A 161 25.60 -26.72 2.67
C LEU A 161 25.16 -27.00 4.12
N VAL A 162 23.90 -26.69 4.46
CA VAL A 162 23.25 -27.05 5.73
C VAL A 162 22.41 -28.30 5.54
N ASP A 163 22.44 -29.23 6.49
CA ASP A 163 21.55 -30.39 6.48
C ASP A 163 20.11 -29.95 6.81
N VAL A 164 19.29 -29.91 5.76
CA VAL A 164 17.87 -29.58 5.78
C VAL A 164 17.01 -30.75 5.31
N ALA A 165 17.51 -31.98 5.44
CA ALA A 165 16.75 -33.19 5.06
C ALA A 165 15.42 -33.29 5.83
N LYS A 166 15.42 -32.84 7.10
CA LYS A 166 14.24 -32.73 7.95
C LYS A 166 14.02 -31.26 8.32
N VAL A 167 12.77 -30.82 8.28
CA VAL A 167 12.36 -29.49 8.72
C VAL A 167 11.20 -29.65 9.69
N ASP A 168 11.26 -28.91 10.79
CA ASP A 168 10.19 -28.76 11.76
C ASP A 168 9.74 -27.31 11.80
N ILE A 169 8.48 -27.08 11.42
CA ILE A 169 7.84 -25.77 11.38
C ILE A 169 6.98 -25.49 12.62
N SER A 170 6.95 -26.41 13.58
CA SER A 170 6.20 -26.24 14.82
C SER A 170 6.86 -25.21 15.74
N THR A 171 6.05 -24.57 16.58
CA THR A 171 6.51 -23.56 17.54
C THR A 171 5.53 -23.45 18.71
N SER A 172 5.69 -22.46 19.58
CA SER A 172 4.77 -22.17 20.67
C SER A 172 4.26 -20.73 20.60
N MET A 173 2.97 -20.54 20.84
CA MET A 173 2.33 -19.23 20.95
C MET A 173 1.48 -19.20 22.23
N LEU A 174 1.67 -18.19 23.06
CA LEU A 174 0.99 -18.00 24.35
C LEU A 174 1.07 -19.25 25.24
N GLY A 175 2.25 -19.88 25.27
CA GLY A 175 2.51 -21.10 26.03
C GLY A 175 1.85 -22.37 25.48
N SER A 176 1.18 -22.32 24.32
CA SER A 176 0.57 -23.47 23.67
C SER A 176 1.39 -23.92 22.46
N SER A 177 1.56 -25.24 22.28
CA SER A 177 2.30 -25.81 21.14
C SER A 177 1.44 -25.83 19.87
N VAL A 178 1.93 -25.22 18.80
CA VAL A 178 1.22 -25.04 17.53
C VAL A 178 1.98 -25.70 16.38
N LYS A 179 1.25 -26.25 15.41
CA LYS A 179 1.87 -26.97 14.27
C LYS A 179 2.56 -26.07 13.26
N MET A 180 2.16 -24.80 13.20
CA MET A 180 2.63 -23.85 12.19
C MET A 180 2.77 -22.46 12.82
N PRO A 181 3.70 -21.61 12.33
CA PRO A 181 4.01 -20.32 12.92
C PRO A 181 3.06 -19.20 12.42
N PHE A 182 1.83 -19.56 12.04
CA PHE A 182 0.80 -18.62 11.61
C PHE A 182 -0.57 -18.99 12.19
N TYR A 183 -1.48 -18.01 12.20
CA TYR A 183 -2.85 -18.17 12.69
C TYR A 183 -3.87 -17.45 11.81
N VAL A 184 -5.13 -17.88 11.88
CA VAL A 184 -6.24 -17.14 11.27
C VAL A 184 -6.59 -15.98 12.20
N THR A 185 -6.36 -14.74 11.76
CA THR A 185 -6.67 -13.54 12.55
C THR A 185 -8.18 -13.25 12.53
N ALA A 186 -8.69 -12.60 13.56
CA ALA A 186 -10.12 -12.32 13.70
C ALA A 186 -10.66 -11.51 12.51
N THR A 187 -11.77 -11.98 11.97
CA THR A 187 -12.50 -11.31 10.88
C THR A 187 -13.98 -11.32 11.21
N ALA A 188 -14.60 -10.13 11.24
CA ALA A 188 -16.04 -10.01 11.48
C ALA A 188 -16.85 -10.37 10.23
N LEU A 189 -18.12 -10.73 10.42
CA LEU A 189 -19.09 -11.00 9.36
C LEU A 189 -18.63 -12.08 8.35
N GLY A 190 -18.05 -13.19 8.85
CA GLY A 190 -17.65 -14.34 8.03
C GLY A 190 -18.78 -14.92 7.16
N LYS A 191 -20.03 -14.77 7.63
CA LYS A 191 -21.24 -15.18 6.91
C LYS A 191 -21.51 -14.43 5.60
N LEU A 192 -20.90 -13.26 5.39
CA LEU A 192 -20.98 -12.54 4.10
C LEU A 192 -20.31 -13.31 2.96
N GLY A 193 -19.34 -14.16 3.28
CA GLY A 193 -18.63 -15.02 2.32
C GLY A 193 -19.20 -16.41 2.23
N HIS A 194 -19.55 -17.02 3.36
CA HIS A 194 -20.10 -18.38 3.41
C HIS A 194 -20.97 -18.56 4.67
N PRO A 195 -22.19 -19.14 4.57
CA PRO A 195 -23.17 -19.18 5.66
C PRO A 195 -22.70 -19.92 6.94
N GLU A 196 -21.78 -20.87 6.79
CA GLU A 196 -21.27 -21.72 7.88
C GLU A 196 -20.07 -21.14 8.66
N VAL A 197 -19.70 -19.87 8.46
CA VAL A 197 -18.49 -19.29 9.09
C VAL A 197 -18.78 -18.67 10.46
N ASP A 198 -18.15 -19.21 11.49
CA ASP A 198 -18.03 -18.57 12.81
C ASP A 198 -16.77 -17.67 12.88
N ALA A 199 -16.92 -16.46 13.44
CA ALA A 199 -15.91 -15.39 13.43
C ALA A 199 -14.82 -15.51 14.53
N ALA A 200 -14.17 -16.66 14.66
CA ALA A 200 -13.16 -16.89 15.72
C ALA A 200 -11.71 -16.95 15.18
N SER A 201 -10.77 -16.33 15.91
CA SER A 201 -9.32 -16.55 15.66
C SER A 201 -8.95 -17.97 16.07
N SER A 202 -8.27 -18.70 15.19
CA SER A 202 -7.91 -20.09 15.49
C SER A 202 -6.54 -20.50 14.96
N VAL A 203 -5.93 -21.48 15.65
CA VAL A 203 -4.63 -22.07 15.33
C VAL A 203 -4.74 -23.60 15.33
N PRO A 204 -4.13 -24.29 14.36
CA PRO A 204 -4.03 -25.75 14.39
C PRO A 204 -3.22 -26.26 15.60
N GLY A 205 -3.83 -27.07 16.46
CA GLY A 205 -3.19 -27.69 17.61
C GLY A 205 -2.21 -28.82 17.23
N SER A 206 -1.27 -29.15 18.13
CA SER A 206 -0.27 -30.23 17.97
C SER A 206 -0.55 -31.42 18.91
N ASN A 207 0.02 -32.61 18.60
CA ASN A 207 0.03 -33.79 19.48
C ASN A 207 -1.31 -34.20 20.12
N GLY A 208 -2.37 -34.38 19.32
CA GLY A 208 -3.67 -34.84 19.81
C GLY A 208 -4.46 -33.80 20.62
N GLN A 209 -3.96 -32.56 20.76
CA GLN A 209 -4.72 -31.46 21.35
C GLN A 209 -5.71 -30.87 20.34
N ALA A 210 -6.91 -30.54 20.83
CA ALA A 210 -7.94 -29.81 20.07
C ALA A 210 -7.41 -28.46 19.56
N GLN A 211 -8.05 -27.94 18.50
CA GLN A 211 -7.77 -26.63 17.91
C GLN A 211 -7.68 -25.53 18.99
N ILE A 212 -6.64 -24.71 18.93
CA ILE A 212 -6.47 -23.58 19.86
C ILE A 212 -7.30 -22.41 19.34
N GLN A 213 -8.07 -21.80 20.22
CA GLN A 213 -8.88 -20.61 19.92
C GLN A 213 -8.52 -19.46 20.85
N TRP A 214 -8.55 -18.25 20.29
CA TRP A 214 -8.32 -17.01 21.02
C TRP A 214 -9.51 -16.08 20.85
N LEU A 215 -9.82 -15.31 21.90
CA LEU A 215 -10.88 -14.31 21.85
C LEU A 215 -10.31 -12.98 21.37
N GLN A 216 -10.79 -12.48 20.23
CA GLN A 216 -10.65 -11.06 19.90
C GLN A 216 -11.78 -10.27 20.56
N LEU A 217 -11.43 -9.18 21.25
CA LEU A 217 -12.37 -8.36 22.00
C LEU A 217 -12.38 -6.91 21.49
N TYR A 218 -13.58 -6.43 21.16
CA TYR A 218 -13.91 -5.01 21.19
C TYR A 218 -14.52 -4.66 22.54
N VAL A 219 -14.03 -3.60 23.16
CA VAL A 219 -14.49 -3.18 24.49
C VAL A 219 -15.79 -2.42 24.36
N ASN A 220 -16.82 -2.87 25.07
CA ASN A 220 -18.08 -2.15 25.17
C ASN A 220 -18.00 -1.05 26.23
N THR A 221 -18.67 0.08 25.97
CA THR A 221 -18.80 1.19 26.93
C THR A 221 -19.37 0.72 28.28
N ASN A 222 -20.22 -0.31 28.25
CA ASN A 222 -20.63 -1.05 29.44
C ASN A 222 -19.63 -2.18 29.75
N LYS A 223 -18.69 -1.90 30.67
CA LYS A 223 -17.67 -2.84 31.14
C LYS A 223 -18.21 -4.18 31.65
N GLU A 224 -19.45 -4.22 32.13
CA GLU A 224 -20.06 -5.46 32.61
C GLU A 224 -20.39 -6.43 31.46
N ILE A 225 -20.76 -5.91 30.27
CA ILE A 225 -20.93 -6.73 29.06
C ILE A 225 -19.58 -7.34 28.67
N THR A 226 -18.55 -6.50 28.59
CA THR A 226 -17.16 -6.91 28.31
C THR A 226 -16.69 -8.01 29.28
N ARG A 227 -16.94 -7.84 30.58
CA ARG A 227 -16.56 -8.83 31.61
C ARG A 227 -17.21 -10.20 31.36
N ARG A 228 -18.51 -10.22 31.03
CA ARG A 228 -19.23 -11.48 30.75
C ARG A 228 -18.68 -12.18 29.51
N ILE A 229 -18.40 -11.44 28.44
CA ILE A 229 -17.81 -11.99 27.20
C ILE A 229 -16.46 -12.66 27.50
N VAL A 230 -15.58 -11.94 28.21
CA VAL A 230 -14.25 -12.44 28.57
C VAL A 230 -14.34 -13.73 29.41
N GLN A 231 -15.12 -13.72 30.49
CA GLN A 231 -15.24 -14.88 31.38
C GLN A 231 -15.95 -16.07 30.72
N HIS A 232 -16.88 -15.81 29.81
CA HIS A 232 -17.55 -16.84 29.04
C HIS A 232 -16.58 -17.53 28.06
N ALA A 233 -15.75 -16.76 27.36
CA ALA A 233 -14.72 -17.31 26.48
C ALA A 233 -13.64 -18.09 27.25
N GLU A 234 -13.21 -17.57 28.40
CA GLU A 234 -12.25 -18.27 29.29
C GLU A 234 -12.81 -19.62 29.76
N LYS A 235 -14.09 -19.65 30.19
CA LYS A 235 -14.78 -20.88 30.61
C LYS A 235 -14.89 -21.91 29.47
N ARG A 236 -14.99 -21.46 28.22
CA ARG A 236 -15.01 -22.33 27.02
C ARG A 236 -13.60 -22.74 26.55
N GLY A 237 -12.55 -22.34 27.25
CA GLY A 237 -11.19 -22.81 27.01
C GLY A 237 -10.38 -21.97 26.02
N CYS A 238 -10.81 -20.75 25.69
CA CYS A 238 -9.98 -19.81 24.93
C CYS A 238 -8.63 -19.60 25.64
N LYS A 239 -7.54 -19.58 24.86
CA LYS A 239 -6.17 -19.57 25.38
C LYS A 239 -5.52 -18.19 25.44
N GLY A 240 -6.23 -17.15 25.03
CA GLY A 240 -5.70 -15.79 24.97
C GLY A 240 -6.79 -14.77 24.70
N LEU A 241 -6.58 -13.56 25.22
CA LEU A 241 -7.45 -12.39 25.05
C LEU A 241 -6.75 -11.32 24.22
N PHE A 242 -7.25 -11.06 23.02
CA PHE A 242 -6.72 -10.08 22.08
C PHE A 242 -7.61 -8.84 22.08
N ILE A 243 -7.25 -7.83 22.86
CA ILE A 243 -8.00 -6.56 22.95
C ILE A 243 -7.63 -5.69 21.76
N THR A 244 -8.59 -5.35 20.92
CA THR A 244 -8.37 -4.56 19.70
C THR A 244 -8.47 -3.07 20.00
N VAL A 245 -7.42 -2.31 19.70
CA VAL A 245 -7.30 -0.89 20.05
C VAL A 245 -7.14 0.04 18.85
N ASP A 246 -7.05 -0.48 17.63
CA ASP A 246 -6.88 0.31 16.39
C ASP A 246 -8.19 0.77 15.74
N ALA A 247 -9.34 0.48 16.36
CA ALA A 247 -10.65 0.89 15.87
C ALA A 247 -11.54 1.59 16.91
N PRO A 248 -11.04 2.59 17.67
CA PRO A 248 -11.90 3.41 18.55
C PRO A 248 -12.95 4.19 17.74
N GLN A 249 -12.60 4.52 16.49
CA GLN A 249 -13.50 4.97 15.45
C GLN A 249 -13.30 4.07 14.23
N LEU A 250 -14.38 3.81 13.50
CA LEU A 250 -14.33 2.92 12.36
C LEU A 250 -13.73 3.61 11.13
N GLY A 251 -12.82 2.93 10.43
CA GLY A 251 -12.19 3.48 9.22
C GLY A 251 -13.16 3.64 8.07
N ARG A 252 -12.91 4.65 7.22
CA ARG A 252 -13.76 5.02 6.09
C ARG A 252 -13.51 4.10 4.90
N ARG A 253 -14.36 3.09 4.71
CA ARG A 253 -14.20 2.07 3.65
C ARG A 253 -15.02 2.40 2.42
N GLU A 254 -14.42 3.14 1.48
CA GLU A 254 -15.16 3.75 0.37
C GLU A 254 -15.80 2.74 -0.59
N LYS A 255 -15.18 1.58 -0.85
CA LYS A 255 -15.81 0.53 -1.68
C LYS A 255 -17.10 -0.02 -1.05
N ASP A 256 -17.13 -0.16 0.28
CA ASP A 256 -18.32 -0.61 1.04
C ASP A 256 -19.39 0.49 1.11
N MET A 257 -18.98 1.76 1.12
CA MET A 257 -19.92 2.87 0.96
C MET A 257 -20.54 2.86 -0.45
N ARG A 258 -19.71 2.76 -1.50
CA ARG A 258 -20.12 2.71 -2.92
C ARG A 258 -21.04 1.54 -3.26
N SER A 259 -20.83 0.36 -2.67
CA SER A 259 -21.70 -0.81 -2.92
C SER A 259 -23.15 -0.58 -2.44
N LYS A 260 -23.36 0.27 -1.43
CA LYS A 260 -24.70 0.64 -0.96
C LYS A 260 -25.39 1.71 -1.83
N PHE A 261 -24.65 2.54 -2.57
CA PHE A 261 -25.24 3.52 -3.50
C PHE A 261 -25.87 2.86 -4.74
N THR A 262 -25.49 1.62 -5.06
CA THR A 262 -26.05 0.85 -6.18
C THR A 262 -27.25 -0.03 -5.80
N ASP A 263 -27.68 0.02 -4.54
CA ASP A 263 -28.83 -0.73 -4.03
C ASP A 263 -30.12 0.09 -4.27
N PRO A 264 -31.08 -0.39 -5.09
CA PRO A 264 -32.26 0.39 -5.53
C PRO A 264 -33.13 0.93 -4.39
N GLY A 265 -33.04 0.34 -3.19
CA GLY A 265 -33.74 0.83 -2.00
C GLY A 265 -33.32 2.23 -1.53
N ALA A 266 -32.15 2.73 -1.98
CA ALA A 266 -31.74 4.11 -1.73
C ALA A 266 -32.55 5.13 -2.56
N LYS A 267 -33.14 4.72 -3.70
CA LYS A 267 -33.93 5.61 -4.58
C LYS A 267 -35.37 5.80 -4.13
N VAL A 268 -35.94 4.86 -3.37
CA VAL A 268 -37.29 5.01 -2.79
C VAL A 268 -37.31 6.09 -1.69
N GLN A 269 -36.14 6.48 -1.17
CA GLN A 269 -35.97 7.49 -0.12
C GLN A 269 -35.89 8.93 -0.64
N ALA A 270 -36.05 9.17 -1.95
CA ALA A 270 -35.97 10.52 -2.52
C ALA A 270 -37.28 11.33 -2.36
N ASP A 271 -38.41 10.69 -2.05
CA ASP A 271 -39.73 11.35 -2.06
C ASP A 271 -40.18 11.96 -0.72
N GLU A 272 -39.42 11.80 0.37
CA GLU A 272 -39.77 12.39 1.68
C GLU A 272 -38.65 13.21 2.30
N GLY A 273 -38.21 14.29 1.63
CA GLY A 273 -37.66 15.52 2.25
C GLY A 273 -36.53 15.43 3.30
N MET A 274 -35.95 14.26 3.56
CA MET A 274 -34.88 14.00 4.51
C MET A 274 -33.70 13.38 3.76
N GLU A 275 -32.59 14.10 3.68
CA GLU A 275 -31.35 13.58 3.10
C GLU A 275 -30.98 12.24 3.76
N SER A 276 -30.77 11.22 2.93
CA SER A 276 -30.26 9.94 3.38
C SER A 276 -28.79 10.11 3.76
N ASP A 277 -28.46 9.99 5.05
CA ASP A 277 -27.08 9.89 5.50
C ASP A 277 -26.43 8.60 4.95
N THR A 278 -25.81 8.72 3.78
CA THR A 278 -25.11 7.67 3.05
C THR A 278 -23.61 7.60 3.41
N SER A 279 -23.20 8.23 4.51
CA SER A 279 -21.77 8.40 4.83
C SER A 279 -21.07 7.17 5.42
N GLN A 280 -21.78 6.08 5.75
CA GLN A 280 -21.20 4.93 6.48
C GLN A 280 -21.70 3.54 5.99
N GLY A 281 -20.77 2.63 5.66
CA GLY A 281 -21.00 1.28 5.08
C GLY A 281 -21.54 0.20 6.05
N ALA A 282 -21.41 -1.11 5.72
CA ALA A 282 -21.81 -2.24 6.60
C ALA A 282 -21.06 -2.24 7.95
N ALA A 283 -19.95 -1.52 7.97
CA ALA A 283 -19.18 -1.06 9.11
C ALA A 283 -20.04 -0.58 10.31
N ARG A 284 -21.11 0.20 10.05
CA ARG A 284 -21.88 0.92 11.08
C ARG A 284 -22.50 0.03 12.15
N ALA A 285 -22.85 -1.21 11.82
CA ALA A 285 -23.47 -2.14 12.79
C ALA A 285 -22.55 -2.45 13.99
N ILE A 286 -21.23 -2.22 13.84
CA ILE A 286 -20.23 -2.54 14.86
C ILE A 286 -19.80 -1.28 15.64
N SER A 287 -19.93 -0.07 15.07
CA SER A 287 -19.30 1.14 15.63
C SER A 287 -19.91 1.63 16.95
N SER A 288 -21.22 1.47 17.18
CA SER A 288 -21.87 1.87 18.43
C SER A 288 -21.52 0.97 19.62
N PHE A 289 -20.94 -0.20 19.35
CA PHE A 289 -20.53 -1.15 20.37
C PHE A 289 -19.13 -0.86 20.94
N ILE A 290 -18.27 -0.14 20.21
CA ILE A 290 -16.86 0.04 20.56
C ILE A 290 -16.70 1.30 21.42
N ASP A 291 -16.08 1.17 22.59
CA ASP A 291 -15.77 2.28 23.48
C ASP A 291 -14.55 3.08 22.97
N PRO A 292 -14.74 4.33 22.49
CA PRO A 292 -13.62 5.16 22.04
C PRO A 292 -12.76 5.67 23.21
N ALA A 293 -13.21 5.56 24.46
CA ALA A 293 -12.50 6.03 25.64
C ALA A 293 -11.53 4.99 26.24
N LEU A 294 -11.43 3.80 25.64
CA LEU A 294 -10.50 2.75 26.06
C LEU A 294 -9.07 3.29 26.17
N SER A 295 -8.42 3.06 27.30
CA SER A 295 -7.09 3.61 27.58
C SER A 295 -6.21 2.64 28.37
N TRP A 296 -4.92 2.97 28.49
CA TRP A 296 -3.98 2.21 29.33
C TRP A 296 -4.40 2.12 30.80
N LYS A 297 -5.25 3.02 31.30
CA LYS A 297 -5.78 2.99 32.68
C LYS A 297 -6.72 1.82 32.92
N ASP A 298 -7.24 1.20 31.87
CA ASP A 298 -8.17 0.08 31.94
C ASP A 298 -7.45 -1.28 32.05
N ILE A 299 -6.14 -1.33 31.80
CA ILE A 299 -5.36 -2.56 31.83
C ILE A 299 -5.40 -3.30 33.18
N PRO A 300 -5.22 -2.62 34.35
CA PRO A 300 -5.34 -3.30 35.64
C PRO A 300 -6.72 -3.93 35.86
N TRP A 301 -7.78 -3.33 35.28
CA TRP A 301 -9.11 -3.91 35.36
C TRP A 301 -9.20 -5.20 34.53
N PHE A 302 -8.71 -5.21 33.29
CA PHE A 302 -8.67 -6.44 32.48
C PHE A 302 -7.89 -7.57 33.16
N GLN A 303 -6.73 -7.25 33.75
CA GLN A 303 -5.93 -8.21 34.52
C GLN A 303 -6.65 -8.77 35.75
N SER A 304 -7.62 -8.03 36.32
CA SER A 304 -8.39 -8.49 37.48
C SER A 304 -9.57 -9.41 37.14
N ILE A 305 -10.02 -9.43 35.88
CA ILE A 305 -11.23 -10.18 35.48
C ILE A 305 -10.95 -11.50 34.73
N THR A 306 -9.71 -11.76 34.33
CA THR A 306 -9.33 -12.97 33.58
C THR A 306 -7.91 -13.43 33.92
N LYS A 307 -7.63 -14.72 33.71
CA LYS A 307 -6.29 -15.31 33.79
C LYS A 307 -5.69 -15.62 32.42
N MET A 308 -6.45 -15.42 31.34
CA MET A 308 -5.93 -15.59 29.98
C MET A 308 -4.76 -14.63 29.72
N PRO A 309 -3.73 -15.04 28.95
CA PRO A 309 -2.75 -14.12 28.41
C PRO A 309 -3.42 -12.97 27.65
N ILE A 310 -3.12 -11.73 28.05
CA ILE A 310 -3.68 -10.51 27.45
C ILE A 310 -2.70 -9.96 26.41
N ILE A 311 -3.19 -9.76 25.19
CA ILE A 311 -2.47 -9.24 24.03
C ILE A 311 -3.19 -8.00 23.52
N ILE A 312 -2.44 -6.92 23.27
CA ILE A 312 -2.99 -5.72 22.63
C ILE A 312 -2.84 -5.84 21.11
N LYS A 313 -3.96 -5.89 20.39
CA LYS A 313 -4.00 -5.96 18.93
C LYS A 313 -4.22 -4.56 18.34
N GLY A 314 -3.38 -4.18 17.38
CA GLY A 314 -3.50 -2.89 16.70
C GLY A 314 -2.40 -1.89 17.06
N VAL A 315 -1.29 -2.36 17.63
CA VAL A 315 -0.15 -1.53 17.98
C VAL A 315 0.60 -1.13 16.71
N GLN A 316 0.93 0.15 16.56
CA GLN A 316 1.46 0.72 15.30
C GLN A 316 2.78 1.48 15.46
N ARG A 317 3.36 1.47 16.67
CA ARG A 317 4.64 2.13 16.99
C ARG A 317 5.32 1.46 18.19
N VAL A 318 6.63 1.66 18.31
CA VAL A 318 7.48 0.98 19.31
C VAL A 318 7.10 1.37 20.74
N GLU A 319 6.75 2.64 20.98
CA GLU A 319 6.45 3.16 22.30
C GLU A 319 5.29 2.41 22.97
N ASP A 320 4.27 2.08 22.19
CA ASP A 320 3.09 1.38 22.70
C ASP A 320 3.37 -0.12 22.94
N VAL A 321 4.38 -0.69 22.26
CA VAL A 321 4.90 -2.04 22.57
C VAL A 321 5.57 -2.03 23.94
N ILE A 322 6.39 -1.01 24.21
CA ILE A 322 7.05 -0.83 25.51
C ILE A 322 6.03 -0.63 26.61
N LEU A 323 5.00 0.21 26.39
CA LEU A 323 3.92 0.40 27.36
C LEU A 323 3.17 -0.91 27.65
N ALA A 324 2.89 -1.74 26.63
CA ALA A 324 2.27 -3.05 26.84
C ALA A 324 3.14 -3.96 27.73
N TYR A 325 4.45 -3.99 27.50
CA TYR A 325 5.38 -4.75 28.33
C TYR A 325 5.41 -4.25 29.79
N GLU A 326 5.55 -2.94 29.98
CA GLU A 326 5.59 -2.27 31.28
C GLU A 326 4.28 -2.44 32.05
N ALA A 327 3.14 -2.47 31.36
CA ALA A 327 1.82 -2.71 31.94
C ALA A 327 1.56 -4.17 32.36
N GLY A 328 2.51 -5.09 32.19
CA GLY A 328 2.34 -6.48 32.62
C GLY A 328 1.59 -7.38 31.61
N LEU A 329 1.46 -6.97 30.35
CA LEU A 329 0.77 -7.74 29.30
C LEU A 329 1.65 -8.83 28.69
N HIS A 330 1.05 -9.83 28.05
CA HIS A 330 1.80 -11.00 27.54
C HIS A 330 2.36 -10.77 26.14
N GLY A 331 1.96 -9.68 25.47
CA GLY A 331 2.41 -9.41 24.12
C GLY A 331 1.56 -8.38 23.40
N VAL A 332 1.87 -8.21 22.12
CA VAL A 332 1.17 -7.31 21.20
C VAL A 332 0.98 -7.96 19.84
N VAL A 333 0.01 -7.49 19.07
CA VAL A 333 -0.04 -7.68 17.62
C VAL A 333 0.24 -6.35 16.95
N LEU A 334 1.37 -6.27 16.23
CA LEU A 334 1.65 -5.16 15.33
C LEU A 334 0.69 -5.28 14.14
N SER A 335 -0.22 -4.31 14.04
CA SER A 335 -1.36 -4.40 13.13
C SER A 335 -1.94 -3.01 12.92
N ASN A 336 -2.42 -2.76 11.70
CA ASN A 336 -3.23 -1.60 11.33
C ASN A 336 -4.60 -2.06 10.78
N HIS A 337 -5.09 -3.17 11.33
CA HIS A 337 -6.34 -3.80 10.93
C HIS A 337 -6.38 -4.24 9.45
N GLY A 338 -5.23 -4.60 8.88
CA GLY A 338 -5.09 -4.90 7.45
C GLY A 338 -5.36 -3.70 6.54
N GLY A 339 -5.03 -2.49 7.02
CA GLY A 339 -5.23 -1.20 6.35
C GLY A 339 -6.67 -0.68 6.40
N ARG A 340 -7.52 -1.21 7.27
CA ARG A 340 -8.96 -0.87 7.32
C ARG A 340 -9.29 0.32 8.22
N GLN A 341 -8.28 0.89 8.90
CA GLN A 341 -8.44 1.89 9.94
C GLN A 341 -7.74 3.20 9.57
N LEU A 342 -6.58 3.51 10.14
CA LEU A 342 -5.84 4.73 9.80
C LEU A 342 -5.04 4.55 8.50
N GLU A 343 -5.33 5.37 7.49
CA GLU A 343 -4.50 5.47 6.28
C GLU A 343 -3.12 6.09 6.61
N PHE A 344 -2.10 5.69 5.85
CA PHE A 344 -0.68 6.02 6.09
C PHE A 344 -0.11 5.47 7.40
N SER A 345 -0.83 4.60 8.10
CA SER A 345 -0.20 3.69 9.04
C SER A 345 0.83 2.82 8.31
N ARG A 346 2.01 2.68 8.91
CA ARG A 346 3.14 1.92 8.34
C ARG A 346 2.83 0.42 8.31
N SER A 347 3.59 -0.33 7.51
CA SER A 347 3.46 -1.78 7.49
C SER A 347 3.89 -2.40 8.82
N ALA A 348 3.16 -3.41 9.28
CA ALA A 348 3.49 -4.13 10.51
C ALA A 348 4.89 -4.76 10.49
N ILE A 349 5.38 -5.17 9.31
CA ILE A 349 6.73 -5.74 9.16
C ILE A 349 7.84 -4.69 9.36
N GLU A 350 7.60 -3.44 8.99
CA GLU A 350 8.55 -2.33 9.20
C GLU A 350 8.58 -1.94 10.68
N ILE A 351 7.40 -1.88 11.31
CA ILE A 351 7.30 -1.63 12.75
C ILE A 351 7.95 -2.78 13.53
N LEU A 352 7.85 -4.03 13.05
CA LEU A 352 8.56 -5.17 13.64
C LEU A 352 10.08 -4.99 13.54
N ALA A 353 10.60 -4.63 12.37
CA ALA A 353 12.02 -4.37 12.17
C ALA A 353 12.55 -3.28 13.11
N GLU A 354 11.75 -2.25 13.40
CA GLU A 354 12.06 -1.18 14.36
C GLU A 354 11.96 -1.65 15.84
N THR A 355 10.93 -2.43 16.16
CA THR A 355 10.58 -2.84 17.53
C THR A 355 11.60 -3.84 18.11
N MET A 356 11.95 -4.84 17.32
CA MET A 356 12.68 -6.00 17.85
C MET A 356 14.10 -5.68 18.33
N PRO A 357 14.90 -4.80 17.67
CA PRO A 357 16.16 -4.31 18.23
C PRO A 357 16.00 -3.63 19.60
N VAL A 358 14.97 -2.82 19.78
CA VAL A 358 14.69 -2.14 21.06
C VAL A 358 14.35 -3.15 22.15
N LEU A 359 13.52 -4.16 21.85
CA LEU A 359 13.20 -5.22 22.81
C LEU A 359 14.41 -6.08 23.19
N ARG A 360 15.31 -6.35 22.24
CA ARG A 360 16.58 -7.06 22.51
C ARG A 360 17.51 -6.24 23.40
N GLN A 361 17.69 -4.95 23.09
CA GLN A 361 18.52 -4.05 23.89
C GLN A 361 18.03 -3.93 25.35
N ARG A 362 16.71 -3.99 25.55
CA ARG A 362 16.09 -3.96 26.88
C ARG A 362 16.03 -5.33 27.57
N GLY A 363 16.52 -6.40 26.95
CA GLY A 363 16.47 -7.76 27.49
C GLY A 363 15.05 -8.34 27.62
N ILE A 364 14.09 -7.81 26.84
CA ILE A 364 12.68 -8.23 26.86
C ILE A 364 12.46 -9.43 25.94
N PHE A 365 13.14 -9.48 24.80
CA PHE A 365 12.97 -10.53 23.80
C PHE A 365 13.68 -11.84 24.19
N GLY A 366 13.03 -12.98 23.95
CA GLY A 366 13.60 -14.32 24.11
C GLY A 366 13.78 -14.81 25.56
N GLY A 367 13.42 -13.97 26.55
CA GLY A 367 13.52 -14.27 27.97
C GLY A 367 12.17 -14.34 28.67
N ARG A 368 12.20 -14.79 29.92
CA ARG A 368 11.10 -14.60 30.86
C ARG A 368 11.46 -13.48 31.82
N ASP A 369 10.49 -12.63 32.15
CA ASP A 369 10.69 -11.64 33.19
C ASP A 369 10.78 -12.31 34.58
N ARG A 370 11.01 -11.50 35.62
CA ARG A 370 11.09 -11.95 37.02
C ARG A 370 9.87 -12.74 37.52
N ASN A 371 8.72 -12.61 36.86
CA ASN A 371 7.47 -13.28 37.19
C ASN A 371 7.24 -14.52 36.29
N GLY A 372 8.22 -14.91 35.47
CA GLY A 372 8.11 -16.04 34.54
C GLY A 372 7.31 -15.73 33.27
N ARG A 373 6.92 -14.48 33.02
CA ARG A 373 6.15 -14.07 31.84
C ARG A 373 7.08 -13.92 30.64
N MET A 374 6.69 -14.53 29.52
CA MET A 374 7.33 -14.33 28.22
C MET A 374 6.52 -13.29 27.43
N PHE A 375 7.19 -12.28 26.90
CA PHE A 375 6.55 -11.25 26.09
C PHE A 375 6.65 -11.60 24.61
N GLU A 376 5.51 -11.80 23.96
CA GLU A 376 5.42 -12.27 22.58
C GLU A 376 4.98 -11.14 21.62
N VAL A 377 5.56 -11.09 20.42
CA VAL A 377 5.24 -10.07 19.40
C VAL A 377 4.69 -10.78 18.18
N PHE A 378 3.40 -10.57 17.91
CA PHE A 378 2.74 -11.05 16.71
C PHE A 378 2.65 -9.94 15.67
N ILE A 379 2.46 -10.31 14.40
CA ILE A 379 2.15 -9.34 13.34
C ILE A 379 0.97 -9.83 12.50
N ASP A 380 0.20 -8.91 11.92
CA ASP A 380 -0.72 -9.23 10.82
C ASP A 380 -0.73 -8.14 9.74
N GLY A 381 -1.39 -8.42 8.61
CA GLY A 381 -1.54 -7.48 7.50
C GLY A 381 -0.62 -7.80 6.33
N GLY A 382 -1.19 -7.89 5.11
CA GLY A 382 -0.39 -8.03 3.87
C GLY A 382 0.27 -9.38 3.61
N VAL A 383 0.28 -10.31 4.55
CA VAL A 383 0.90 -11.65 4.40
C VAL A 383 0.15 -12.50 3.38
N ARG A 384 0.86 -13.03 2.37
CA ARG A 384 0.29 -13.84 1.27
C ARG A 384 1.13 -15.06 0.89
N ARG A 385 2.39 -15.14 1.33
CA ARG A 385 3.32 -16.24 1.03
C ARG A 385 3.98 -16.79 2.29
N GLY A 386 4.43 -18.04 2.25
CA GLY A 386 5.29 -18.63 3.28
C GLY A 386 6.58 -17.85 3.49
N THR A 387 7.12 -17.22 2.45
CA THR A 387 8.30 -16.34 2.56
C THR A 387 8.02 -15.06 3.34
N ASP A 388 6.80 -14.51 3.29
CA ASP A 388 6.41 -13.36 4.13
C ASP A 388 6.44 -13.77 5.61
N ILE A 389 5.94 -14.97 5.91
CA ILE A 389 5.97 -15.54 7.27
C ILE A 389 7.42 -15.72 7.73
N ILE A 390 8.28 -16.35 6.92
CA ILE A 390 9.69 -16.56 7.26
C ILE A 390 10.40 -15.23 7.55
N LYS A 391 10.18 -14.19 6.74
CA LYS A 391 10.75 -12.85 6.99
C LYS A 391 10.35 -12.31 8.36
N ALA A 392 9.08 -12.40 8.71
CA ALA A 392 8.59 -11.95 10.02
C ALA A 392 9.23 -12.74 11.17
N LEU A 393 9.36 -14.06 11.02
CA LEU A 393 9.98 -14.92 12.02
C LEU A 393 11.48 -14.62 12.18
N CYS A 394 12.22 -14.43 11.09
CA CYS A 394 13.61 -13.99 11.12
C CYS A 394 13.79 -12.66 11.89
N LEU A 395 12.84 -11.74 11.79
CA LEU A 395 12.85 -10.48 12.54
C LEU A 395 12.51 -10.66 14.03
N GLY A 396 11.89 -11.78 14.40
CA GLY A 396 11.57 -12.18 15.76
C GLY A 396 10.09 -12.10 16.10
N ALA A 397 9.19 -12.11 15.11
CA ALA A 397 7.78 -12.35 15.39
C ALA A 397 7.58 -13.75 16.00
N THR A 398 6.70 -13.86 16.99
CA THR A 398 6.29 -15.14 17.58
C THR A 398 5.31 -15.89 16.69
N GLY A 399 4.48 -15.16 15.95
CA GLY A 399 3.50 -15.74 15.03
C GLY A 399 2.90 -14.71 14.09
N VAL A 400 2.39 -15.19 12.95
CA VAL A 400 1.92 -14.33 11.86
C VAL A 400 0.42 -14.54 11.60
N GLY A 401 -0.37 -13.49 11.74
CA GLY A 401 -1.81 -13.49 11.53
C GLY A 401 -2.18 -13.26 10.06
N ILE A 402 -3.13 -14.06 9.55
CA ILE A 402 -3.62 -13.99 8.17
C ILE A 402 -5.14 -13.86 8.19
N GLY A 403 -5.68 -12.83 7.52
CA GLY A 403 -7.11 -12.53 7.47
C GLY A 403 -7.73 -12.84 6.11
N ARG A 404 -7.73 -11.84 5.22
CA ARG A 404 -8.40 -11.89 3.89
C ARG A 404 -8.19 -13.20 3.11
N PRO A 405 -6.98 -13.78 2.99
CA PRO A 405 -6.80 -15.04 2.26
C PRO A 405 -7.68 -16.19 2.76
N PHE A 406 -7.84 -16.34 4.07
CA PHE A 406 -8.71 -17.37 4.64
C PHE A 406 -10.19 -17.06 4.43
N LEU A 407 -10.59 -15.78 4.50
CA LEU A 407 -11.94 -15.36 4.11
C LEU A 407 -12.23 -15.71 2.65
N TYR A 408 -11.28 -15.47 1.74
CA TYR A 408 -11.46 -15.77 0.32
C TYR A 408 -11.53 -17.27 0.05
N ALA A 409 -10.65 -18.05 0.68
CA ALA A 409 -10.67 -19.50 0.56
C ALA A 409 -12.00 -20.09 1.05
N MET A 410 -12.49 -19.59 2.19
CA MET A 410 -13.78 -19.97 2.75
C MET A 410 -14.96 -19.53 1.89
N SER A 411 -14.92 -18.30 1.34
CA SER A 411 -15.99 -17.78 0.48
C SER A 411 -16.07 -18.50 -0.87
N ALA A 412 -14.93 -18.95 -1.40
CA ALA A 412 -14.87 -19.61 -2.69
C ALA A 412 -15.15 -21.11 -2.60
N TYR A 413 -14.64 -21.81 -1.58
CA TYR A 413 -14.64 -23.28 -1.51
C TYR A 413 -15.06 -23.84 -0.15
N GLY A 414 -15.54 -23.01 0.78
CA GLY A 414 -15.89 -23.45 2.13
C GLY A 414 -14.69 -23.98 2.92
N GLN A 415 -14.98 -24.88 3.86
CA GLN A 415 -13.97 -25.53 4.72
C GLN A 415 -12.82 -26.21 3.93
N PRO A 416 -13.08 -26.96 2.83
CA PRO A 416 -12.01 -27.51 2.00
C PRO A 416 -11.04 -26.45 1.45
N GLY A 417 -11.56 -25.24 1.14
CA GLY A 417 -10.73 -24.11 0.72
C GLY A 417 -9.75 -23.68 1.79
N VAL A 418 -10.21 -23.54 3.04
CA VAL A 418 -9.39 -23.18 4.20
C VAL A 418 -8.30 -24.22 4.44
N GLU A 419 -8.64 -25.51 4.40
CA GLU A 419 -7.69 -26.61 4.55
C GLU A 419 -6.63 -26.61 3.45
N LYS A 420 -7.03 -26.36 2.20
CA LYS A 420 -6.10 -26.20 1.07
C LYS A 420 -5.19 -24.98 1.26
N ALA A 421 -5.72 -23.85 1.71
CA ALA A 421 -4.93 -22.66 1.99
C ALA A 421 -3.88 -22.91 3.09
N MET A 422 -4.26 -23.61 4.17
CA MET A 422 -3.32 -24.02 5.22
C MET A 422 -2.24 -24.98 4.68
N ALA A 423 -2.63 -25.94 3.84
CA ALA A 423 -1.69 -26.86 3.21
C ALA A 423 -0.69 -26.15 2.30
N LEU A 424 -1.14 -25.22 1.46
CA LEU A 424 -0.26 -24.43 0.59
C LEU A 424 0.76 -23.62 1.39
N LEU A 425 0.34 -22.95 2.47
CA LEU A 425 1.25 -22.21 3.34
C LEU A 425 2.25 -23.12 4.05
N ARG A 426 1.80 -24.29 4.53
CA ARG A 426 2.69 -25.29 5.12
C ARG A 426 3.77 -25.73 4.13
N ASP A 427 3.36 -26.09 2.93
CA ASP A 427 4.27 -26.60 1.90
C ASP A 427 5.25 -25.49 1.45
N GLU A 428 4.77 -24.24 1.30
CA GLU A 428 5.63 -23.08 1.06
C GLU A 428 6.63 -22.84 2.20
N LEU A 429 6.20 -22.94 3.47
CA LEU A 429 7.08 -22.79 4.63
C LEU A 429 8.17 -23.85 4.66
N GLU A 430 7.80 -25.13 4.57
CA GLU A 430 8.75 -26.24 4.61
C GLU A 430 9.76 -26.16 3.44
N MET A 431 9.29 -25.82 2.24
CA MET A 431 10.17 -25.64 1.09
C MET A 431 11.16 -24.50 1.33
N ASN A 432 10.66 -23.33 1.72
CA ASN A 432 11.51 -22.14 1.87
C ASN A 432 12.42 -22.20 3.10
N MET A 433 12.03 -22.91 4.17
CA MET A 433 12.92 -23.20 5.30
C MET A 433 14.11 -24.07 4.88
N ARG A 434 13.90 -25.08 4.01
CA ARG A 434 15.01 -25.81 3.39
C ARG A 434 15.92 -24.88 2.60
N LEU A 435 15.35 -24.02 1.76
CA LEU A 435 16.12 -23.13 0.87
C LEU A 435 16.87 -22.02 1.60
N ILE A 436 16.33 -21.51 2.72
CA ILE A 436 17.02 -20.51 3.55
C ILE A 436 18.11 -21.15 4.43
N GLY A 437 18.11 -22.47 4.57
CA GLY A 437 19.09 -23.21 5.37
C GLY A 437 18.74 -23.24 6.86
N ALA A 438 17.45 -23.33 7.20
CA ALA A 438 16.96 -23.46 8.57
C ALA A 438 16.07 -24.71 8.71
N ASN A 439 16.32 -25.53 9.73
CA ASN A 439 15.55 -26.75 9.97
C ASN A 439 14.55 -26.65 11.13
N THR A 440 14.60 -25.59 11.94
CA THR A 440 13.61 -25.27 12.98
C THR A 440 13.28 -23.78 13.00
N ILE A 441 12.13 -23.41 13.59
CA ILE A 441 11.72 -22.00 13.71
C ILE A 441 12.74 -21.18 14.52
N ASP A 442 13.33 -21.74 15.56
CA ASP A 442 14.33 -21.05 16.41
C ASP A 442 15.63 -20.69 15.67
N GLN A 443 15.89 -21.33 14.52
CA GLN A 443 17.04 -20.97 13.67
C GLN A 443 16.76 -19.79 12.75
N LEU A 444 15.51 -19.37 12.60
CA LEU A 444 15.16 -18.20 11.80
C LEU A 444 15.54 -16.94 12.56
N THR A 445 16.66 -16.36 12.16
CA THR A 445 17.29 -15.22 12.84
C THR A 445 17.47 -14.04 11.89
N THR A 446 17.75 -12.87 12.46
CA THR A 446 17.88 -11.62 11.70
C THR A 446 19.04 -11.64 10.70
N ASP A 447 20.08 -12.46 10.89
CA ASP A 447 21.19 -12.63 9.92
C ASP A 447 20.77 -13.33 8.63
N MET A 448 19.62 -14.02 8.62
CA MET A 448 19.07 -14.69 7.43
C MET A 448 18.25 -13.76 6.55
N VAL A 449 18.03 -12.51 6.97
CA VAL A 449 17.35 -11.50 6.17
C VAL A 449 18.25 -10.29 5.98
N ASP A 450 18.09 -9.65 4.82
CA ASP A 450 18.66 -8.35 4.54
C ASP A 450 17.54 -7.32 4.60
N LEU A 451 17.64 -6.44 5.59
CA LEU A 451 16.75 -5.30 5.78
C LEU A 451 17.23 -4.07 5.00
N GLU A 452 18.46 -4.11 4.50
CA GLU A 452 18.99 -3.05 3.67
C GLU A 452 18.45 -3.23 2.25
N PRO A 453 17.87 -2.18 1.64
CA PRO A 453 17.37 -2.25 0.28
C PRO A 453 18.51 -2.19 -0.76
N PHE A 454 19.65 -2.89 -0.54
CA PHE A 454 21.04 -2.61 -0.97
C PHE A 454 21.77 -1.68 0.01
N PRO A 455 23.11 -1.82 0.16
CA PRO A 455 23.86 -1.25 1.28
C PRO A 455 23.55 0.22 1.46
N THR A 456 23.16 0.57 2.69
CA THR A 456 23.22 1.95 3.11
C THR A 456 24.66 2.42 2.90
N SER A 457 24.83 3.65 2.43
CA SER A 457 26.12 4.29 2.20
C SER A 457 27.08 4.23 3.39
N ASP A 458 26.62 3.81 4.58
CA ASP A 458 27.39 3.78 5.81
C ASP A 458 28.06 2.42 6.11
N GLU A 459 27.51 1.26 5.68
CA GLU A 459 28.17 -0.05 5.91
C GLU A 459 29.11 -0.48 4.78
N LEU A 460 28.87 -0.04 3.53
CA LEU A 460 29.90 -0.08 2.48
C LEU A 460 31.11 0.78 2.86
N LEU A 461 30.91 1.86 3.64
CA LEU A 461 32.02 2.65 4.17
C LEU A 461 32.79 1.88 5.27
N PHE A 462 32.15 1.08 6.13
CA PHE A 462 32.88 0.46 7.23
C PHE A 462 33.74 -0.76 6.82
N VAL A 463 33.28 -1.57 5.85
CA VAL A 463 34.04 -2.75 5.38
C VAL A 463 34.96 -2.42 4.18
N ILE A 464 34.67 -1.38 3.39
CA ILE A 464 35.58 -0.91 2.32
C ILE A 464 36.55 0.18 2.82
N CYS A 465 36.25 0.99 3.85
CA CYS A 465 37.15 2.09 4.24
C CYS A 465 38.22 1.78 5.30
N LEU A 466 38.37 0.54 5.79
CA LEU A 466 39.46 0.22 6.75
C LEU A 466 40.33 -1.00 6.42
N ARG A 467 40.39 -1.45 5.16
CA ARG A 467 41.50 -2.36 4.74
C ARG A 467 42.16 -2.17 3.37
N PRO A 468 41.68 -1.30 2.47
CA PRO A 468 42.49 -0.78 1.38
C PRO A 468 42.70 0.73 1.53
N LEU A 469 43.02 1.19 2.74
CA LEU A 469 43.81 2.42 2.93
C LEU A 469 45.32 2.14 2.79
N LEU A 470 45.65 1.08 2.07
CA LEU A 470 46.97 0.75 1.58
C LEU A 470 46.80 0.34 0.11
N LEU A 471 46.85 1.36 -0.76
CA LEU A 471 47.24 1.30 -2.18
C LEU A 471 46.16 0.98 -3.25
N SER A 472 45.77 2.05 -3.97
CA SER A 472 45.40 2.14 -5.39
C SER A 472 43.95 1.84 -5.87
N MET A 473 43.35 2.83 -6.57
CA MET A 473 42.56 2.82 -7.84
C MET A 473 41.41 3.88 -7.85
N GLY A 474 41.20 4.58 -8.98
CA GLY A 474 40.58 5.94 -9.13
C GLY A 474 39.04 6.14 -9.05
N PRO A 475 38.50 7.32 -9.46
CA PRO A 475 37.15 7.78 -9.14
C PRO A 475 36.07 7.22 -10.07
N SER A 476 35.12 6.44 -9.53
CA SER A 476 33.93 5.98 -10.26
C SER A 476 32.65 6.71 -9.79
N LEU A 477 31.73 6.97 -10.72
CA LEU A 477 30.41 7.58 -10.52
C LEU A 477 29.33 6.61 -11.04
N GLU A 478 28.20 6.50 -10.37
CA GLU A 478 27.05 5.74 -10.84
C GLU A 478 25.84 6.67 -10.98
N ALA A 479 25.07 6.54 -12.07
CA ALA A 479 23.96 7.46 -12.38
C ALA A 479 22.78 6.77 -13.07
N LYS A 480 21.56 7.10 -12.63
CA LYS A 480 20.29 6.63 -13.18
C LYS A 480 19.77 7.57 -14.27
N ILE A 481 19.63 7.05 -15.49
CA ILE A 481 19.07 7.76 -16.64
C ILE A 481 17.74 7.12 -17.04
N VAL A 482 16.71 7.95 -17.20
CA VAL A 482 15.39 7.48 -17.65
C VAL A 482 15.05 8.08 -19.02
N VAL A 483 14.62 7.23 -19.95
CA VAL A 483 14.29 7.62 -21.33
C VAL A 483 12.77 7.58 -21.52
N LEU A 484 12.19 8.74 -21.84
CA LEU A 484 10.74 8.99 -21.88
C LEU A 484 10.31 9.52 -23.24
N GLY A 485 9.04 9.33 -23.61
CA GLY A 485 8.48 9.76 -24.89
C GLY A 485 7.36 8.86 -25.37
N ALA A 486 6.63 9.29 -26.41
CA ALA A 486 5.48 8.55 -26.95
C ALA A 486 5.85 7.14 -27.47
N GLN A 487 4.85 6.29 -27.68
CA GLN A 487 5.09 4.97 -28.29
C GLN A 487 5.62 5.12 -29.72
N GLY A 488 6.51 4.23 -30.16
CA GLY A 488 7.01 4.24 -31.54
C GLY A 488 8.02 5.36 -31.87
N VAL A 489 8.38 6.23 -30.93
CA VAL A 489 9.43 7.27 -31.11
C VAL A 489 10.86 6.71 -31.07
N GLY A 490 11.07 5.39 -30.99
CA GLY A 490 12.41 4.80 -31.10
C GLY A 490 13.29 4.81 -29.83
N LYS A 491 12.72 4.96 -28.62
CA LYS A 491 13.44 4.89 -27.33
C LYS A 491 14.22 3.57 -27.17
N THR A 492 13.55 2.45 -27.38
CA THR A 492 14.12 1.10 -27.29
C THR A 492 15.23 0.90 -28.32
N SER A 493 15.05 1.38 -29.55
CA SER A 493 16.07 1.31 -30.61
C SER A 493 17.30 2.16 -30.29
N LEU A 494 17.11 3.36 -29.70
CA LEU A 494 18.21 4.21 -29.24
C LEU A 494 19.05 3.51 -28.18
N LEU A 495 18.41 2.98 -27.13
CA LEU A 495 19.11 2.31 -26.04
C LEU A 495 19.75 0.98 -26.48
N THR A 496 19.08 0.22 -27.34
CA THR A 496 19.64 -1.01 -27.90
C THR A 496 20.85 -0.72 -28.77
N ARG A 497 20.81 0.33 -29.62
CA ARG A 497 21.97 0.75 -30.40
C ARG A 497 23.12 1.15 -29.49
N TYR A 498 22.85 1.96 -28.46
CA TYR A 498 23.90 2.42 -27.55
C TYR A 498 24.53 1.28 -26.75
N CYS A 499 23.73 0.39 -26.15
CA CYS A 499 24.25 -0.66 -25.28
C CYS A 499 24.80 -1.87 -26.04
N LYS A 500 24.16 -2.26 -27.14
CA LYS A 500 24.45 -3.52 -27.84
C LYS A 500 25.08 -3.30 -29.22
N GLY A 501 25.08 -2.09 -29.76
CA GLY A 501 25.59 -1.81 -31.09
C GLY A 501 24.73 -2.35 -32.23
N VAL A 502 23.49 -2.80 -31.96
CA VAL A 502 22.60 -3.46 -32.92
C VAL A 502 21.35 -2.62 -33.20
N PHE A 503 20.81 -2.72 -34.41
CA PHE A 503 19.53 -2.13 -34.81
C PHE A 503 18.73 -3.12 -35.65
N ASN A 504 17.67 -3.69 -35.05
CA ASN A 504 16.76 -4.63 -35.70
C ASN A 504 15.31 -4.15 -35.47
N PRO A 505 14.79 -3.22 -36.30
CA PRO A 505 13.45 -2.67 -36.08
C PRO A 505 12.35 -3.74 -36.15
N ASP A 506 12.48 -4.73 -37.04
CA ASP A 506 11.48 -5.80 -37.22
C ASP A 506 11.36 -6.76 -36.02
N GLN A 507 12.41 -6.84 -35.18
CA GLN A 507 12.43 -7.66 -33.97
C GLN A 507 12.16 -6.84 -32.70
N THR A 508 11.98 -5.53 -32.82
CA THR A 508 11.75 -4.64 -31.68
C THR A 508 10.26 -4.61 -31.37
N THR A 509 9.84 -5.31 -30.31
CA THR A 509 8.47 -5.26 -29.79
C THR A 509 8.25 -4.03 -28.92
N SER A 510 7.00 -3.61 -28.74
CA SER A 510 6.67 -2.49 -27.84
C SER A 510 7.03 -2.82 -26.39
N THR A 511 7.79 -1.94 -25.73
CA THR A 511 8.15 -2.11 -24.31
C THR A 511 6.89 -2.05 -23.44
N VAL A 512 6.69 -3.08 -22.62
CA VAL A 512 5.65 -3.13 -21.58
C VAL A 512 6.32 -2.88 -20.23
N GLY A 513 5.91 -1.85 -19.48
CA GLY A 513 6.52 -1.49 -18.20
C GLY A 513 7.82 -0.69 -18.36
N ALA A 514 8.94 -1.17 -17.82
CA ALA A 514 10.26 -0.58 -18.05
C ALA A 514 11.34 -1.65 -18.23
N ASN A 515 12.29 -1.42 -19.14
CA ASN A 515 13.43 -2.29 -19.38
C ASN A 515 14.73 -1.63 -18.86
N PHE A 516 15.64 -2.44 -18.31
CA PHE A 516 16.86 -1.98 -17.65
C PHE A 516 18.12 -2.42 -18.40
N LEU A 517 19.01 -1.48 -18.67
CA LEU A 517 20.30 -1.69 -19.33
C LEU A 517 21.40 -0.95 -18.57
N THR A 518 22.65 -1.42 -18.67
CA THR A 518 23.80 -0.70 -18.09
C THR A 518 24.92 -0.52 -19.12
N LYS A 519 25.61 0.63 -19.07
CA LYS A 519 26.80 0.90 -19.89
C LYS A 519 27.80 1.76 -19.11
N ARG A 520 29.09 1.52 -19.29
CA ARG A 520 30.16 2.34 -18.71
C ARG A 520 30.63 3.36 -19.74
N VAL A 521 30.78 4.61 -19.30
CA VAL A 521 31.32 5.74 -20.06
C VAL A 521 32.48 6.32 -19.27
N VAL A 522 33.58 6.64 -19.94
CA VAL A 522 34.70 7.34 -19.32
C VAL A 522 34.60 8.80 -19.75
N ASP A 523 34.53 9.71 -18.79
CA ASP A 523 34.69 11.13 -19.06
C ASP A 523 36.18 11.43 -19.23
N THR A 524 36.60 11.67 -20.47
CA THR A 524 38.01 11.86 -20.83
C THR A 524 38.65 13.09 -20.17
N ASP A 525 37.83 14.06 -19.78
CA ASP A 525 38.29 15.35 -19.24
C ASP A 525 38.64 15.22 -17.74
N SER A 526 37.97 14.32 -17.02
CA SER A 526 38.17 14.09 -15.57
C SER A 526 38.74 12.71 -15.22
N ASP A 527 38.92 11.83 -16.21
CA ASP A 527 39.24 10.40 -16.05
C ASP A 527 38.26 9.65 -15.12
N THR A 528 37.03 10.18 -14.99
CA THR A 528 35.98 9.58 -14.14
C THR A 528 35.22 8.53 -14.93
N VAL A 529 35.14 7.32 -14.37
CA VAL A 529 34.33 6.24 -14.95
C VAL A 529 32.89 6.36 -14.46
N VAL A 530 31.96 6.66 -15.37
CA VAL A 530 30.52 6.74 -15.09
C VAL A 530 29.82 5.44 -15.49
N ARG A 531 29.22 4.74 -14.53
CA ARG A 531 28.31 3.63 -14.79
C ARG A 531 26.89 4.18 -14.95
N LEU A 532 26.36 4.08 -16.17
CA LEU A 532 25.01 4.50 -16.51
C LEU A 532 24.02 3.35 -16.32
N GLN A 533 22.98 3.59 -15.54
CA GLN A 533 21.80 2.74 -15.39
C GLN A 533 20.68 3.30 -16.27
N LEU A 534 20.41 2.68 -17.41
CA LEU A 534 19.50 3.17 -18.44
C LEU A 534 18.14 2.47 -18.33
N TRP A 535 17.09 3.25 -18.13
CA TRP A 535 15.71 2.78 -18.00
C TRP A 535 14.90 3.19 -19.25
N ASP A 536 14.48 2.21 -20.04
CA ASP A 536 13.55 2.38 -21.17
C ASP A 536 12.12 2.25 -20.68
N THR A 537 11.30 3.31 -20.78
CA THR A 537 9.91 3.26 -20.32
C THR A 537 8.94 2.93 -21.45
N GLY A 538 8.11 1.92 -21.24
CA GLY A 538 6.94 1.56 -22.05
C GLY A 538 5.73 2.45 -21.82
N GLU A 539 4.68 2.27 -22.62
CA GLU A 539 3.50 3.14 -22.67
C GLU A 539 2.77 3.28 -21.31
N GLY A 540 2.50 4.53 -20.91
CA GLY A 540 1.30 4.91 -20.17
C GLY A 540 0.50 5.84 -21.09
N THR A 541 -0.57 5.34 -21.71
CA THR A 541 -1.36 6.11 -22.68
C THR A 541 -2.01 7.31 -21.99
N PHE A 542 -1.66 8.52 -22.41
CA PHE A 542 -2.37 9.74 -22.06
C PHE A 542 -3.55 9.93 -23.01
N VAL A 543 -4.69 9.30 -22.73
CA VAL A 543 -5.98 9.73 -23.30
C VAL A 543 -6.65 10.65 -22.30
N LEU A 544 -6.57 11.96 -22.52
CA LEU A 544 -7.53 12.90 -21.94
C LEU A 544 -8.74 12.94 -22.89
N PHE A 545 -9.90 12.59 -22.32
CA PHE A 545 -11.25 12.48 -22.92
C PHE A 545 -11.67 11.10 -23.44
N SER A 546 -12.76 10.59 -22.84
CA SER A 546 -13.48 9.32 -23.04
C SER A 546 -12.88 8.04 -22.39
N GLY A 547 -13.26 7.80 -21.13
CA GLY A 547 -13.84 6.51 -20.73
C GLY A 547 -12.96 5.26 -20.54
N GLN A 548 -11.62 5.31 -20.55
CA GLN A 548 -10.78 4.16 -20.18
C GLN A 548 -9.52 4.55 -19.38
N GLU A 549 -9.56 4.34 -18.06
CA GLU A 549 -8.43 4.53 -17.15
C GLU A 549 -7.50 3.31 -17.12
N ARG A 550 -6.70 3.09 -18.16
CA ARG A 550 -5.65 2.05 -18.12
C ARG A 550 -4.26 2.72 -18.13
N PHE A 551 -3.52 2.55 -17.02
CA PHE A 551 -2.08 2.79 -16.86
C PHE A 551 -1.55 4.21 -16.60
N ARG A 552 -2.19 4.99 -15.71
CA ARG A 552 -1.59 6.23 -15.16
C ARG A 552 -0.74 6.06 -13.89
N SER A 553 -0.80 4.90 -13.24
CA SER A 553 -0.21 4.67 -11.89
C SER A 553 1.22 4.11 -11.88
N ILE A 554 1.74 3.65 -13.01
CA ILE A 554 3.04 2.95 -13.07
C ILE A 554 4.21 3.92 -13.34
N SER A 555 3.98 5.06 -13.99
CA SER A 555 5.02 5.98 -14.49
C SER A 555 5.88 6.60 -13.38
N ARG A 556 5.28 6.99 -12.25
CA ARG A 556 5.97 7.67 -11.12
C ARG A 556 7.03 6.82 -10.44
N LEU A 557 6.90 5.49 -10.44
CA LEU A 557 7.86 4.59 -9.82
C LEU A 557 9.20 4.57 -10.58
N TYR A 558 9.18 4.78 -11.91
CA TYR A 558 10.36 4.57 -12.74
C TYR A 558 11.34 5.76 -12.74
N TYR A 559 10.85 7.00 -12.79
CA TYR A 559 11.72 8.18 -12.78
C TYR A 559 12.12 8.67 -11.39
N ARG A 560 11.57 8.11 -10.29
CA ARG A 560 12.02 8.44 -8.93
C ARG A 560 13.52 8.17 -8.77
N GLY A 561 14.26 9.17 -8.27
CA GLY A 561 15.72 9.09 -8.09
C GLY A 561 16.51 9.09 -9.41
N ALA A 562 15.93 9.56 -10.52
CA ALA A 562 16.67 9.74 -11.76
C ALA A 562 17.66 10.91 -11.65
N ASP A 563 18.91 10.68 -12.05
CA ASP A 563 19.95 11.70 -12.13
C ASP A 563 19.86 12.51 -13.42
N ALA A 564 19.39 11.88 -14.50
CA ALA A 564 19.11 12.52 -15.77
C ALA A 564 17.86 11.91 -16.44
N CYS A 565 17.17 12.70 -17.27
CA CYS A 565 16.10 12.22 -18.13
C CYS A 565 16.34 12.63 -19.59
N ILE A 566 16.03 11.70 -20.50
CA ILE A 566 16.10 11.90 -21.94
C ILE A 566 14.66 11.88 -22.48
N LEU A 567 14.22 12.99 -23.03
CA LEU A 567 12.92 13.16 -23.68
C LEU A 567 13.08 12.89 -25.17
N CYS A 568 12.49 11.81 -25.65
CA CYS A 568 12.55 11.38 -27.05
C CYS A 568 11.27 11.74 -27.80
N TYR A 569 11.43 12.27 -29.01
CA TYR A 569 10.37 12.43 -30.01
C TYR A 569 10.88 11.95 -31.37
N SER A 570 9.97 11.69 -32.31
CA SER A 570 10.32 11.29 -33.68
C SER A 570 10.32 12.53 -34.57
N ILE A 571 11.40 12.80 -35.29
CA ILE A 571 11.48 14.00 -36.16
C ILE A 571 10.53 13.94 -37.37
N THR A 572 10.00 12.75 -37.65
CA THR A 572 9.00 12.46 -38.69
C THR A 572 7.57 12.43 -38.14
N ASP A 573 7.33 12.89 -36.92
CA ASP A 573 6.00 12.88 -36.29
C ASP A 573 5.85 14.11 -35.38
N ALA A 574 5.15 15.12 -35.89
CA ALA A 574 4.91 16.37 -35.18
C ALA A 574 4.09 16.20 -33.89
N GLN A 575 3.20 15.19 -33.82
CA GLN A 575 2.40 14.95 -32.62
C GLN A 575 3.29 14.42 -31.48
N SER A 576 4.26 13.55 -31.79
CA SER A 576 5.21 13.07 -30.79
C SER A 576 6.02 14.19 -30.12
N PHE A 577 6.28 15.28 -30.84
CA PHE A 577 6.94 16.49 -30.31
C PHE A 577 6.02 17.30 -29.39
N VAL A 578 4.72 17.36 -29.68
CA VAL A 578 3.73 17.99 -28.79
C VAL A 578 3.56 17.18 -27.51
N ASP A 579 3.44 15.85 -27.63
CA ASP A 579 3.27 14.94 -26.49
C ASP A 579 4.48 14.97 -25.54
N MET A 580 5.68 15.24 -26.06
CA MET A 580 6.89 15.47 -25.27
C MET A 580 6.71 16.59 -24.22
N GLY A 581 5.91 17.63 -24.52
CA GLY A 581 5.60 18.71 -23.58
C GLY A 581 4.87 18.25 -22.33
N LEU A 582 4.02 17.23 -22.46
CA LEU A 582 3.32 16.61 -21.34
C LEU A 582 4.31 15.88 -20.42
N TRP A 583 5.25 15.13 -21.01
CA TRP A 583 6.31 14.44 -20.26
C TRP A 583 7.21 15.42 -19.51
N LEU A 584 7.59 16.55 -20.13
CA LEU A 584 8.38 17.57 -19.45
C LEU A 584 7.63 18.17 -18.25
N THR A 585 6.34 18.48 -18.43
CA THR A 585 5.49 19.00 -17.35
C THR A 585 5.37 18.00 -16.21
N GLU A 586 5.26 16.70 -16.52
CA GLU A 586 5.21 15.64 -15.52
C GLU A 586 6.54 15.50 -14.76
N LEU A 587 7.68 15.51 -15.46
CA LEU A 587 8.99 15.45 -14.83
C LEU A 587 9.19 16.61 -13.84
N ARG A 588 8.85 17.84 -14.25
CA ARG A 588 8.96 19.03 -13.39
C ARG A 588 8.10 18.98 -12.14
N ARG A 589 6.95 18.31 -12.20
CA ARG A 589 6.08 18.14 -11.03
C ARG A 589 6.60 17.12 -10.02
N ASN A 590 7.48 16.20 -10.43
CA ASN A 590 7.84 15.04 -9.61
C ASN A 590 9.34 14.90 -9.32
N LEU A 591 10.22 15.62 -10.02
CA LEU A 591 11.67 15.58 -9.84
C LEU A 591 12.21 16.94 -9.37
N PRO A 592 13.34 16.94 -8.64
CA PRO A 592 14.00 18.18 -8.23
C PRO A 592 14.51 18.96 -9.45
N GLU A 593 14.67 20.28 -9.29
CA GLU A 593 15.04 21.20 -10.38
C GLU A 593 16.45 20.95 -10.95
N ASP A 594 17.31 20.24 -10.23
CA ASP A 594 18.71 19.97 -10.59
C ASP A 594 18.92 18.68 -11.42
N VAL A 595 17.83 18.02 -11.84
CA VAL A 595 17.87 16.88 -12.75
C VAL A 595 18.37 17.30 -14.13
N ILE A 596 19.28 16.53 -14.72
CA ILE A 596 19.80 16.81 -16.07
C ILE A 596 18.76 16.39 -17.10
N LEU A 597 18.28 17.32 -17.93
CA LEU A 597 17.29 17.05 -18.96
C LEU A 597 17.90 17.22 -20.35
N HIS A 598 17.68 16.22 -21.22
CA HIS A 598 18.08 16.24 -22.63
C HIS A 598 16.89 15.92 -23.52
N VAL A 599 16.82 16.56 -24.68
CA VAL A 599 15.81 16.33 -25.72
C VAL A 599 16.48 15.69 -26.93
N VAL A 600 15.91 14.59 -27.41
CA VAL A 600 16.49 13.78 -28.49
C VAL A 600 15.44 13.53 -29.58
N GLY A 601 15.69 14.07 -30.78
CA GLY A 601 14.96 13.74 -31.99
C GLY A 601 15.49 12.44 -32.59
N THR A 602 14.64 11.43 -32.73
CA THR A 602 15.02 10.11 -33.28
C THR A 602 14.59 9.97 -34.74
N LYS A 603 15.06 8.90 -35.39
CA LYS A 603 14.78 8.54 -36.80
C LYS A 603 15.40 9.50 -37.82
N ALA A 604 16.57 10.04 -37.51
CA ALA A 604 17.35 10.84 -38.47
C ALA A 604 17.68 10.08 -39.77
N ASP A 605 17.80 8.75 -39.71
CA ASP A 605 17.95 7.87 -40.88
C ASP A 605 16.82 8.02 -41.89
N LEU A 606 15.56 8.15 -41.45
CA LEU A 606 14.42 8.28 -42.35
C LEU A 606 14.47 9.61 -43.11
N VAL A 607 14.82 10.70 -42.44
CA VAL A 607 14.96 12.02 -43.06
C VAL A 607 16.21 12.11 -43.94
N ALA A 608 17.29 11.39 -43.59
CA ALA A 608 18.48 11.30 -44.43
C ALA A 608 18.18 10.59 -45.77
N ARG A 609 17.25 9.62 -45.77
CA ARG A 609 16.78 8.92 -46.98
C ARG A 609 15.76 9.75 -47.76
N ASP A 610 14.81 10.34 -47.05
CA ASP A 610 13.75 11.18 -47.61
C ASP A 610 13.61 12.49 -46.82
N PRO A 611 14.22 13.59 -47.29
CA PRO A 611 14.12 14.88 -46.63
C PRO A 611 12.68 15.40 -46.45
N LEU A 612 11.71 14.93 -47.25
CA LEU A 612 10.31 15.32 -47.14
C LEU A 612 9.59 14.65 -45.97
N ALA A 613 10.16 13.58 -45.40
CA ALA A 613 9.61 12.91 -44.22
C ALA A 613 9.79 13.71 -42.92
N ARG A 614 10.52 14.83 -42.94
CA ARG A 614 10.73 15.68 -41.76
C ARG A 614 9.49 16.51 -41.47
N GLU A 615 8.90 16.30 -40.29
CA GLU A 615 7.78 17.10 -39.79
C GLU A 615 8.20 18.09 -38.70
N VAL A 616 9.32 17.82 -38.01
CA VAL A 616 9.86 18.67 -36.94
C VAL A 616 11.24 19.19 -37.33
N PRO A 617 11.39 20.49 -37.61
CA PRO A 617 12.69 21.12 -37.85
C PRO A 617 13.58 21.09 -36.59
N PHE A 618 14.88 20.92 -36.75
CA PHE A 618 15.82 20.90 -35.62
C PHE A 618 15.81 22.21 -34.83
N GLU A 619 15.62 23.35 -35.53
CA GLU A 619 15.49 24.69 -34.95
C GLU A 619 14.32 24.78 -33.97
N ARG A 620 13.24 24.01 -34.20
CA ARG A 620 12.10 23.94 -33.28
C ARG A 620 12.46 23.23 -31.98
N CYS A 621 13.30 22.20 -32.05
CA CYS A 621 13.84 21.53 -30.87
C CYS A 621 14.75 22.45 -30.06
N ILE A 622 15.60 23.22 -30.74
CA ILE A 622 16.48 24.21 -30.11
C ILE A 622 15.65 25.27 -29.38
N ALA A 623 14.66 25.86 -30.06
CA ALA A 623 13.76 26.85 -29.47
C ALA A 623 13.04 26.27 -28.23
N TYR A 624 12.53 25.04 -28.34
CA TYR A 624 11.88 24.36 -27.22
C TYR A 624 12.81 24.17 -26.01
N VAL A 625 14.06 23.75 -26.22
CA VAL A 625 15.05 23.60 -25.14
C VAL A 625 15.41 24.96 -24.52
N ALA A 626 15.58 26.00 -25.33
CA ALA A 626 15.88 27.35 -24.85
C ALA A 626 14.73 27.91 -24.00
N GLU A 627 13.49 27.81 -24.48
CA GLU A 627 12.30 28.30 -23.79
C GLU A 627 12.01 27.51 -22.51
N ASN A 628 12.11 26.18 -22.59
CA ASN A 628 11.65 25.34 -21.51
C ASN A 628 12.76 24.99 -20.54
N LEU A 629 13.93 24.51 -20.99
CA LEU A 629 14.98 24.00 -20.10
C LEU A 629 15.92 25.09 -19.55
N ASN A 630 16.08 26.23 -20.24
CA ASN A 630 16.93 27.35 -19.78
C ASN A 630 16.24 28.73 -19.90
N PRO A 631 15.08 28.94 -19.23
CA PRO A 631 14.36 30.21 -19.30
C PRO A 631 15.23 31.36 -18.73
N GLY A 632 15.56 32.35 -19.56
CA GLY A 632 16.31 33.55 -19.16
C GLY A 632 17.74 33.69 -19.71
N GLN A 633 18.24 32.73 -20.50
CA GLN A 633 19.55 32.82 -21.18
C GLN A 633 19.50 32.80 -22.72
N ALA A 634 18.30 32.82 -23.31
CA ALA A 634 18.12 32.67 -24.76
C ALA A 634 18.26 34.01 -25.53
N SER A 635 19.19 34.06 -26.47
CA SER A 635 19.21 35.00 -27.60
C SER A 635 18.04 34.68 -28.55
N THR A 636 17.53 35.68 -29.27
CA THR A 636 16.37 35.60 -30.18
C THR A 636 16.45 34.40 -31.15
N PRO A 637 15.39 33.57 -31.30
CA PRO A 637 15.40 32.44 -32.23
C PRO A 637 15.41 32.90 -33.71
N PRO A 638 15.93 32.09 -34.66
CA PRO A 638 15.98 32.46 -36.07
C PRO A 638 14.59 32.57 -36.72
N PRO A 639 14.43 33.38 -37.80
CA PRO A 639 13.12 33.78 -38.35
C PRO A 639 12.24 32.66 -38.92
N SER A 640 12.75 31.43 -39.05
CA SER A 640 12.06 30.28 -39.65
C SER A 640 11.17 29.49 -38.68
N ALA A 641 11.08 29.87 -37.41
CA ALA A 641 10.36 29.13 -36.36
C ALA A 641 8.84 29.40 -36.25
N ALA A 642 8.24 30.24 -37.10
CA ALA A 642 6.82 30.60 -37.01
C ALA A 642 5.94 29.82 -38.03
N GLY A 643 5.11 28.90 -37.52
CA GLY A 643 4.02 28.20 -38.24
C GLY A 643 2.74 28.16 -37.40
N PRO A 644 1.54 27.96 -37.99
CA PRO A 644 0.31 28.67 -37.61
C PRO A 644 -0.25 28.24 -36.25
N SER A 645 -0.53 29.24 -35.42
CA SER A 645 -1.16 29.16 -34.11
C SER A 645 -2.67 28.88 -34.21
N TYR A 646 -3.15 27.79 -33.58
CA TYR A 646 -4.56 27.62 -33.26
C TYR A 646 -4.88 28.33 -31.93
N SER A 647 -5.59 29.44 -31.99
CA SER A 647 -6.11 30.17 -30.81
C SER A 647 -7.45 29.60 -30.37
N THR A 648 -7.55 29.18 -29.10
CA THR A 648 -8.81 28.87 -28.43
C THR A 648 -9.56 30.16 -28.06
N SER A 649 -10.82 30.23 -28.46
CA SER A 649 -11.72 31.35 -28.23
C SER A 649 -12.26 31.38 -26.79
N SER A 650 -12.06 32.49 -26.09
CA SER A 650 -12.99 32.97 -25.06
C SER A 650 -13.27 34.45 -25.30
N GLN A 651 -14.56 34.80 -25.32
CA GLN A 651 -15.09 36.09 -25.72
C GLN A 651 -14.64 37.24 -24.81
N SER A 652 -14.21 38.35 -25.40
CA SER A 652 -14.67 39.69 -24.99
C SER A 652 -14.47 40.68 -26.13
N GLN A 653 -15.53 41.43 -26.44
CA GLN A 653 -15.57 42.51 -27.40
C GLN A 653 -14.79 43.73 -26.88
N ALA A 654 -13.94 44.35 -27.71
CA ALA A 654 -13.89 45.80 -27.92
C ALA A 654 -12.78 46.21 -28.93
N GLN A 655 -13.24 46.63 -30.12
CA GLN A 655 -12.82 47.75 -30.97
C GLN A 655 -11.34 48.21 -31.09
N ASN A 656 -10.89 48.21 -32.36
CA ASN A 656 -10.17 49.27 -33.11
C ASN A 656 -8.80 49.79 -32.62
N HIS A 657 -7.73 49.58 -33.41
CA HIS A 657 -7.24 50.60 -34.35
C HIS A 657 -6.15 50.09 -35.32
N MET A 658 -6.16 50.71 -36.50
CA MET A 658 -5.37 50.53 -37.73
C MET A 658 -3.84 50.68 -37.60
N GLY A 659 -3.12 50.08 -38.57
CA GLY A 659 -1.86 50.64 -39.08
C GLY A 659 -0.95 49.63 -39.78
N GLY A 660 -1.26 49.28 -41.04
CA GLY A 660 -0.36 48.46 -41.88
C GLY A 660 0.67 49.30 -42.65
N LEU A 661 1.75 48.66 -43.08
CA LEU A 661 2.51 49.07 -44.27
C LEU A 661 3.17 47.85 -44.94
N TRP A 662 2.93 47.72 -46.24
CA TRP A 662 3.46 46.72 -47.16
C TRP A 662 4.66 47.30 -47.92
N ILE A 663 5.75 46.55 -48.12
CA ILE A 663 6.65 46.69 -49.29
C ILE A 663 7.15 45.31 -49.74
N SER A 664 7.07 45.10 -51.06
CA SER A 664 7.36 43.90 -51.86
C SER A 664 8.82 43.84 -52.38
N ALA A 665 9.41 42.63 -52.47
CA ALA A 665 9.75 41.87 -53.71
C ALA A 665 11.23 41.88 -54.16
N SER A 666 11.79 40.69 -54.42
CA SER A 666 12.33 40.20 -55.72
C SER A 666 13.41 39.08 -55.61
N ALA A 667 13.34 38.12 -56.54
CA ALA A 667 14.12 36.86 -56.71
C ALA A 667 15.54 37.09 -57.34
N ALA A 668 16.56 36.22 -57.36
CA ALA A 668 16.75 34.77 -57.66
C ALA A 668 18.26 34.40 -57.39
N PRO A 669 18.89 33.25 -57.78
CA PRO A 669 18.44 31.89 -58.14
C PRO A 669 19.10 30.76 -57.29
N SER A 670 18.73 29.52 -57.62
CA SER A 670 19.04 28.19 -57.03
C SER A 670 20.50 27.82 -56.74
N ALA A 671 20.73 27.26 -55.54
CA ALA A 671 21.78 26.29 -55.26
C ALA A 671 21.20 25.16 -54.38
N GLU A 672 21.42 23.90 -54.76
CA GLU A 672 20.99 22.70 -54.01
C GLU A 672 21.51 22.73 -52.56
N PRO A 673 20.68 22.55 -51.52
CA PRO A 673 21.19 22.30 -50.19
C PRO A 673 21.50 20.81 -50.06
N ARG A 674 22.76 20.46 -50.34
CA ARG A 674 23.36 19.23 -49.79
C ARG A 674 23.27 19.29 -48.27
N SER A 675 22.76 18.23 -47.66
CA SER A 675 22.75 18.04 -46.21
C SER A 675 24.17 18.23 -45.64
N PRO A 676 24.39 19.08 -44.62
CA PRO A 676 25.70 19.21 -44.00
C PRO A 676 26.05 17.91 -43.26
N SER A 677 27.20 17.31 -43.61
CA SER A 677 27.78 16.18 -42.89
C SER A 677 28.04 16.51 -41.41
N SER A 678 27.81 15.55 -40.53
CA SER A 678 28.02 15.56 -39.06
C SER A 678 29.47 15.72 -38.57
N LYS A 679 30.34 16.34 -39.36
CA LYS A 679 31.72 16.70 -38.96
C LYS A 679 31.87 18.19 -38.69
N ARG A 680 31.05 18.76 -37.79
CA ARG A 680 31.41 20.03 -37.13
C ARG A 680 32.05 19.71 -35.78
N SER A 681 33.35 19.43 -35.87
CA SER A 681 34.27 19.22 -34.75
C SER A 681 34.17 20.31 -33.67
N SER A 682 33.98 19.87 -32.42
CA SER A 682 34.63 20.23 -31.13
C SER A 682 35.47 21.52 -30.91
N GLY A 683 35.52 22.50 -31.81
CA GLY A 683 36.44 23.64 -31.73
C GLY A 683 35.83 25.02 -31.48
N PHE A 684 34.50 25.16 -31.35
CA PHE A 684 33.85 26.48 -31.32
C PHE A 684 32.74 26.64 -30.25
N TRP A 685 32.61 25.71 -29.31
CA TRP A 685 31.44 25.64 -28.41
C TRP A 685 31.71 26.23 -27.01
N GLY A 686 32.35 27.39 -26.96
CA GLY A 686 32.78 28.03 -25.71
C GLY A 686 31.76 28.98 -25.07
N GLN A 687 30.76 29.48 -25.81
CA GLN A 687 29.84 30.51 -25.32
C GLN A 687 28.51 30.43 -26.07
N GLU A 688 27.55 29.66 -25.60
CA GLU A 688 26.10 29.88 -25.78
C GLU A 688 25.34 28.81 -24.98
N ALA A 689 24.62 29.22 -23.94
CA ALA A 689 23.99 28.32 -22.99
C ALA A 689 22.77 27.61 -23.59
N GLY A 690 22.71 26.28 -23.44
CA GLY A 690 21.51 25.47 -23.69
C GLY A 690 21.49 24.59 -24.94
N TRP A 691 22.43 24.78 -25.88
CA TRP A 691 22.49 24.00 -27.13
C TRP A 691 23.00 22.57 -26.95
N ASP A 692 23.69 22.27 -25.86
CA ASP A 692 24.25 20.95 -25.57
C ASP A 692 23.20 19.93 -25.06
N ALA A 693 21.95 20.36 -24.87
CA ALA A 693 20.83 19.55 -24.39
C ALA A 693 19.87 19.08 -25.51
N CYS A 694 20.08 19.47 -26.78
CA CYS A 694 19.30 18.99 -27.93
C CYS A 694 20.16 18.17 -28.89
N HIS A 695 19.66 17.00 -29.32
CA HIS A 695 20.37 16.08 -30.20
C HIS A 695 19.42 15.47 -31.25
N GLU A 696 19.92 15.17 -32.44
CA GLU A 696 19.25 14.29 -33.40
C GLU A 696 20.08 13.01 -33.59
N VAL A 697 19.40 11.87 -33.61
CA VAL A 697 20.07 10.56 -33.64
C VAL A 697 19.49 9.64 -34.70
N SER A 698 20.37 8.84 -35.30
CA SER A 698 19.98 7.68 -36.09
C SER A 698 20.35 6.41 -35.33
N ALA A 699 19.34 5.61 -35.00
CA ALA A 699 19.58 4.29 -34.43
C ALA A 699 20.09 3.30 -35.50
N GLU A 700 19.86 3.57 -36.79
CA GLU A 700 20.35 2.73 -37.89
C GLU A 700 21.84 2.94 -38.17
N THR A 701 22.30 4.19 -38.28
CA THR A 701 23.72 4.48 -38.57
C THR A 701 24.54 4.60 -37.29
N GLY A 702 23.90 4.82 -36.14
CA GLY A 702 24.56 5.12 -34.86
C GLY A 702 24.99 6.59 -34.72
N GLU A 703 24.70 7.43 -35.71
CA GLU A 703 25.01 8.85 -35.70
C GLU A 703 24.31 9.57 -34.54
N GLY A 704 25.06 10.40 -33.82
CA GLY A 704 24.59 11.16 -32.65
C GLY A 704 24.38 10.35 -31.36
N VAL A 705 24.27 9.01 -31.43
CA VAL A 705 23.90 8.17 -30.29
C VAL A 705 24.93 8.24 -29.16
N GLU A 706 26.23 8.04 -29.45
CA GLU A 706 27.29 8.10 -28.45
C GLU A 706 27.44 9.52 -27.85
N GLU A 707 27.17 10.55 -28.65
CA GLU A 707 27.31 11.95 -28.22
C GLU A 707 26.29 12.31 -27.14
N VAL A 708 25.02 11.89 -27.29
CA VAL A 708 23.97 12.11 -26.28
C VAL A 708 24.44 11.67 -24.90
N PHE A 709 24.88 10.41 -24.78
CA PHE A 709 25.26 9.84 -23.48
C PHE A 709 26.60 10.36 -22.97
N ARG A 710 27.52 10.71 -23.86
CA ARG A 710 28.78 11.36 -23.50
C ARG A 710 28.54 12.74 -22.87
N VAL A 711 27.67 13.56 -23.46
CA VAL A 711 27.33 14.89 -22.90
C VAL A 711 26.59 14.76 -21.57
N VAL A 712 25.65 13.82 -21.46
CA VAL A 712 24.95 13.54 -20.19
C VAL A 712 25.94 13.10 -19.11
N ALA A 713 26.85 12.17 -19.42
CA ALA A 713 27.89 11.72 -18.48
C ALA A 713 28.78 12.86 -18.01
N ARG A 714 29.22 13.75 -18.91
CA ARG A 714 30.00 14.94 -18.57
C ARG A 714 29.24 15.87 -17.62
N LYS A 715 27.95 16.14 -17.88
CA LYS A 715 27.11 16.98 -16.99
C LYS A 715 26.95 16.36 -15.61
N LEU A 716 26.80 15.03 -15.54
CA LEU A 716 26.72 14.28 -14.28
C LEU A 716 28.02 14.39 -13.47
N VAL A 717 29.16 14.22 -14.13
CA VAL A 717 30.49 14.39 -13.52
C VAL A 717 30.67 15.81 -13.00
N GLY A 718 30.35 16.82 -13.82
CA GLY A 718 30.41 18.23 -13.43
C GLY A 718 29.51 18.56 -12.24
N ARG A 719 28.28 18.04 -12.22
CA ARG A 719 27.34 18.18 -11.09
C ARG A 719 27.91 17.54 -9.81
N ASN A 720 28.44 16.32 -9.91
CA ASN A 720 29.05 15.61 -8.78
C ASN A 720 30.27 16.37 -8.22
N HIS A 721 31.12 16.94 -9.07
CA HIS A 721 32.24 17.79 -8.62
C HIS A 721 31.76 19.07 -7.92
N LYS A 722 30.73 19.75 -8.46
CA LYS A 722 30.14 20.94 -7.81
C LYS A 722 29.57 20.59 -6.44
N MET A 723 28.82 19.50 -6.32
CA MET A 723 28.26 19.03 -5.05
C MET A 723 29.35 18.66 -4.04
N ARG A 724 30.38 17.90 -4.46
CA ARG A 724 31.53 17.57 -3.60
C ARG A 724 32.26 18.82 -3.11
N ARG A 725 32.47 19.81 -3.98
CA ARG A 725 33.11 21.08 -3.61
C ARG A 725 32.24 21.89 -2.65
N ALA A 726 30.93 21.94 -2.87
CA ALA A 726 29.99 22.60 -1.97
C ALA A 726 29.97 21.93 -0.59
N LEU A 727 30.02 20.59 -0.53
CA LEU A 727 30.11 19.84 0.72
C LEU A 727 31.41 20.14 1.47
N LEU A 728 32.55 20.15 0.77
CA LEU A 728 33.86 20.49 1.34
C LEU A 728 33.93 21.96 1.82
N THR A 729 33.16 22.85 1.18
CA THR A 729 33.07 24.26 1.59
C THR A 729 32.10 24.44 2.77
N ALA A 730 31.03 23.65 2.84
CA ALA A 730 30.04 23.70 3.92
C ALA A 730 30.54 23.05 5.22
N THR A 731 31.50 22.12 5.14
CA THR A 731 32.17 21.54 6.32
C THR A 731 33.35 22.39 6.82
N ALA A 732 33.73 23.45 6.09
CA ALA A 732 34.68 24.45 6.57
C ALA A 732 33.92 25.53 7.37
N ALA A 733 34.11 25.56 8.69
CA ALA A 733 33.46 26.51 9.58
C ALA A 733 33.82 27.99 9.25
N PRO A 734 32.89 28.96 9.42
CA PRO A 734 33.20 30.37 9.20
C PRO A 734 33.88 30.97 10.44
N GLY A 735 35.18 31.28 10.32
CA GLY A 735 35.88 32.06 11.35
C GLY A 735 37.41 32.02 11.26
N MET A 736 37.98 32.84 10.39
CA MET A 736 39.15 33.72 10.59
C MET A 736 39.73 34.16 9.23
N PRO A 737 40.22 35.41 9.10
CA PRO A 737 40.58 36.02 7.83
C PRO A 737 41.85 35.40 7.24
N GLY A 738 41.93 35.44 5.92
CA GLY A 738 42.82 34.61 5.11
C GLY A 738 44.31 34.78 5.35
N TYR A 739 45.04 33.75 4.93
CA TYR A 739 46.40 33.92 4.47
C TYR A 739 46.64 32.97 3.30
N GLU A 740 46.93 33.56 2.14
CA GLU A 740 47.43 32.88 0.95
C GLU A 740 48.72 32.14 1.29
N SER A 741 48.86 30.91 0.81
CA SER A 741 50.13 30.20 0.82
C SER A 741 51.07 30.86 -0.18
N GLY A 742 51.89 31.78 0.34
CA GLY A 742 53.14 32.23 -0.25
C GLY A 742 54.31 31.77 0.63
N MET A 743 55.29 31.13 -0.02
CA MET A 743 56.65 30.74 0.38
C MET A 743 57.27 31.28 1.70
N ASP A 744 58.14 30.40 2.25
CA ASP A 744 59.37 30.63 3.04
C ASP A 744 59.34 30.58 4.59
N GLY A 745 60.14 29.65 5.14
CA GLY A 745 61.15 30.00 6.16
C GLY A 745 60.91 29.67 7.64
N CYS A 746 61.39 28.49 8.06
CA CYS A 746 62.22 28.20 9.25
C CYS A 746 61.79 28.49 10.72
N TYR A 747 62.22 27.54 11.59
CA TYR A 747 62.61 27.61 13.02
C TYR A 747 61.61 27.28 14.18
N PHE A 748 62.05 26.29 14.98
CA PHE A 748 61.83 25.91 16.40
C PHE A 748 61.35 27.05 17.35
N ASP A 749 60.67 26.87 18.50
CA ASP A 749 60.83 25.89 19.60
C ASP A 749 59.68 26.00 20.65
N GLY A 750 59.54 24.99 21.53
CA GLY A 750 59.37 25.21 22.98
C GLY A 750 57.99 25.39 23.65
N GLY A 751 57.46 24.28 24.19
CA GLY A 751 57.14 24.09 25.64
C GLY A 751 55.94 24.78 26.32
N GLY A 752 55.23 24.01 27.17
CA GLY A 752 54.57 24.57 28.36
C GLY A 752 53.20 24.00 28.77
N LEU A 753 53.20 23.18 29.83
CA LEU A 753 52.05 22.62 30.56
C LEU A 753 51.23 23.66 31.33
N GLY A 754 49.95 23.36 31.62
CA GLY A 754 49.17 24.08 32.66
C GLY A 754 47.73 23.59 32.86
N SER A 755 47.52 22.80 33.90
CA SER A 755 46.24 22.28 34.44
C SER A 755 45.47 23.30 35.28
N GLY A 756 44.14 23.16 35.39
CA GLY A 756 43.35 23.73 36.49
C GLY A 756 41.83 23.53 36.36
N GLY A 757 41.21 22.83 37.31
CA GLY A 757 39.74 22.68 37.44
C GLY A 757 39.17 23.45 38.64
N LEU A 758 37.84 23.30 38.87
CA LEU A 758 36.94 23.65 40.02
C LEU A 758 35.63 24.26 39.46
N SER A 759 34.40 24.16 40.00
CA SER A 759 33.67 23.30 40.94
C SER A 759 32.21 23.83 41.05
N SER A 760 31.25 22.91 41.23
CA SER A 760 29.89 22.96 41.83
C SER A 760 29.22 24.26 42.34
N GLY A 761 27.88 24.33 42.19
CA GLY A 761 26.95 25.12 43.02
C GLY A 761 25.48 24.67 42.90
N LEU A 762 24.88 24.28 44.04
CA LEU A 762 23.47 23.88 44.26
C LEU A 762 22.58 25.08 44.64
N GLY A 763 21.26 24.96 44.45
CA GLY A 763 20.25 25.81 45.12
C GLY A 763 18.82 25.47 44.71
N GLY A 764 17.99 25.03 45.67
CA GLY A 764 16.56 24.68 45.48
C GLY A 764 15.57 25.73 45.99
N GLY A 765 14.27 25.46 45.81
CA GLY A 765 13.17 26.25 46.39
C GLY A 765 11.79 25.73 45.95
N ALA A 766 10.85 25.62 46.90
CA ALA A 766 9.60 24.85 46.84
C ALA A 766 8.32 25.73 46.80
N GLY A 767 7.17 25.10 46.51
CA GLY A 767 5.89 25.37 47.19
C GLY A 767 4.71 25.88 46.35
N GLY A 768 3.53 25.25 46.49
CA GLY A 768 2.23 25.89 46.20
C GLY A 768 1.10 24.98 45.68
N THR A 769 0.32 24.40 46.59
CA THR A 769 -0.95 23.68 46.36
C THR A 769 -2.17 24.61 46.48
N SER A 770 -3.25 24.37 45.73
CA SER A 770 -4.63 24.60 46.21
C SER A 770 -5.68 23.83 45.38
N SER A 771 -6.71 23.38 46.09
CA SER A 771 -7.85 22.58 45.67
C SER A 771 -9.16 23.32 45.98
N ILE A 772 -10.27 22.84 45.39
CA ILE A 772 -11.67 22.75 45.92
C ILE A 772 -12.71 23.12 44.86
N GLY A 773 -13.76 22.28 44.74
CA GLY A 773 -15.06 22.67 44.15
C GLY A 773 -15.97 21.50 43.76
N HIS A 774 -16.67 20.88 44.71
CA HIS A 774 -17.73 19.90 44.52
C HIS A 774 -19.03 20.50 43.95
N TYR A 775 -19.79 19.72 43.16
CA TYR A 775 -21.27 19.79 43.15
C TYR A 775 -21.89 18.40 42.93
N HIS A 776 -22.88 18.08 43.77
CA HIS A 776 -23.75 16.90 43.73
C HIS A 776 -24.97 17.15 42.84
N GLY A 777 -25.44 16.11 42.15
CA GLY A 777 -26.72 16.09 41.45
C GLY A 777 -27.24 14.66 41.33
N SER A 778 -28.13 14.28 42.24
CA SER A 778 -28.89 13.04 42.25
C SER A 778 -29.99 13.06 41.20
N GLY A 779 -30.08 12.02 40.37
CA GLY A 779 -31.18 11.80 39.43
C GLY A 779 -31.40 10.31 39.19
N THR A 780 -32.44 9.77 39.82
CA THR A 780 -32.95 8.42 39.59
C THR A 780 -33.74 8.37 38.29
N SER A 781 -33.32 7.52 37.35
CA SER A 781 -34.20 7.07 36.25
C SER A 781 -33.90 5.62 35.92
N ARG A 782 -34.92 4.76 36.11
CA ARG A 782 -34.96 3.38 35.63
C ARG A 782 -34.76 3.39 34.11
N VAL A 783 -33.73 2.69 33.63
CA VAL A 783 -33.53 2.42 32.21
C VAL A 783 -33.61 0.91 32.00
N SER A 784 -34.54 0.52 31.15
CA SER A 784 -34.81 -0.83 30.67
C SER A 784 -33.58 -1.40 29.96
N ARG A 785 -33.36 -2.70 30.19
CA ARG A 785 -32.27 -3.49 29.62
C ARG A 785 -32.46 -3.66 28.12
N ALA A 786 -31.46 -3.31 27.33
CA ALA A 786 -31.22 -3.88 26.01
C ALA A 786 -29.73 -4.27 25.95
N SER A 787 -29.44 -5.57 25.92
CA SER A 787 -28.08 -6.13 25.95
C SER A 787 -27.82 -6.80 24.60
N VAL A 788 -27.02 -6.27 23.68
CA VAL A 788 -26.70 -7.02 22.45
C VAL A 788 -25.52 -7.94 22.74
N MET A 789 -25.77 -9.25 22.81
CA MET A 789 -24.76 -10.30 22.93
C MET A 789 -24.38 -10.77 21.53
N VAL A 790 -23.12 -10.56 21.14
CA VAL A 790 -22.53 -11.31 20.03
C VAL A 790 -22.13 -12.67 20.59
N GLU A 791 -22.96 -13.68 20.35
CA GLU A 791 -22.65 -15.05 20.71
C GLU A 791 -21.74 -15.65 19.65
N VAL A 792 -20.51 -15.97 20.04
CA VAL A 792 -19.61 -16.82 19.26
C VAL A 792 -20.13 -18.25 19.40
N SER A 793 -20.81 -18.75 18.36
CA SER A 793 -21.01 -20.19 18.17
C SER A 793 -19.63 -20.83 18.01
N VAL A 794 -19.38 -21.85 18.83
CA VAL A 794 -18.26 -22.77 18.67
C VAL A 794 -18.94 -24.11 18.41
N SER A 795 -19.09 -24.47 17.14
CA SER A 795 -19.57 -25.79 16.76
C SER A 795 -18.38 -26.67 16.36
N GLY A 796 -18.30 -27.88 16.91
CA GLY A 796 -17.34 -28.89 16.47
C GLY A 796 -16.67 -29.69 17.58
N ALA A 797 -17.41 -30.57 18.26
CA ALA A 797 -16.88 -31.81 18.83
C ALA A 797 -18.06 -32.77 19.11
N THR A 798 -18.51 -33.50 18.10
CA THR A 798 -19.29 -34.72 18.31
C THR A 798 -18.38 -35.91 18.00
N GLU A 799 -17.83 -36.51 19.05
CA GLU A 799 -17.25 -37.86 19.00
C GLU A 799 -18.40 -38.87 18.93
N GLU A 800 -18.58 -39.54 17.80
CA GLU A 800 -19.22 -40.85 17.76
C GLU A 800 -18.13 -41.92 17.81
N ALA A 801 -17.81 -42.39 19.01
CA ALA A 801 -17.09 -43.64 19.20
C ALA A 801 -18.09 -44.80 19.08
N GLY A 802 -18.16 -45.39 17.88
CA GLY A 802 -18.88 -46.65 17.64
C GLY A 802 -18.20 -47.82 18.34
N PHE A 803 -18.81 -48.31 19.42
CA PHE A 803 -18.56 -49.65 19.96
C PHE A 803 -19.17 -50.70 19.03
N HIS A 804 -18.37 -51.64 18.52
CA HIS A 804 -18.52 -53.09 18.76
C HIS A 804 -17.64 -53.93 17.81
N ARG A 805 -16.70 -54.65 18.43
CA ARG A 805 -15.91 -55.83 17.96
C ARG A 805 -15.30 -55.83 16.57
#